data_AF-A0A1S3HTM3-F1
#
_entry.id   AF-A0A1S3HTM3-F1
#
_cell.length_a   1.000
_cell.length_b   1.000
_cell.length_c   1.000
_cell.angle_alpha   90.00
_cell.angle_beta   90.00
_cell.angle_gamma   90.00
#
_symmetry.space_group_name_H-M   'P 1'
#
loop_
_entity.id
_entity.type
_entity.pdbx_description
1 polymer ?
#
loop_
_entity_poly.entity_id
_entity_poly.type
_entity_poly.pdbx_seq_one_letter_code
_entity_poly.pdbx_strand_id
1 'polypeptide(L)'
;MGNEASTSRLLHNLEELEQELERDQVSKSNQPLKVQHGWDSKDCSNNMTVLDDGLKVRRNKSLQPRTDAVRGKRGYGQGIHIWKIHWPQSMRGSNAVIGVATYQAPLTCTGYSSLIGSNDQSMGWDIVRNVLLFNDCVIRKYPDDAPGEFVAPDVITVILNMDSGTLGFKSDGKNYGVALKGLRLLGKKLYPAISTTYDNCEVGIEYIRSTDQGRPQAKPCPLASPLKFKQQCGENIELSNDSIQAERSNFMSESDKAVVLTSRSLQPNEKFEIRVKRTLDKWPEGLAIGVVALEAGFEIPRSLPGQATDIAWVWKGTDVLHDQKTERKMDFNLNSAKIGDKFGVMRKEDGALHFFYNGRDMGMAATNVPQKIHGIVDVHGSTIHVELVEQIREETTEPTGAAFTGISRIDRVFEKMRQTIDLLKKKDERSIRSTIHMVHEHLYMLYAKHKARNLRQLMGDKLVQLNAAFHITEYIKFLCECGIENDKIHELLRTVCLNYSDASLQFARSIGQTDLLGILSAELAKYQNRYMSEEGKKDIVMSAFGILHNCSKVTENRGVYYRLGVINIAVPYTKPGNDETVAMTALMTLSYLVTIDQNHLIQAEPSAIANILKKLDEALKNAATHQSDGSLTFHAYEIVESLINLSKSAQNRVTTVQKGGIPLFVKMMKVGNPQEQELALNAVWELINGGDGTLSTISRTAGLLDAVKALKSSKVETVRQAAERISLKLDTQSQMFSQRFDPAPKPKCTYNDICNKFVETLNLHKSYFDAKYHRCYCNVCHNDRGDKLYYTRGNPPKDYGIPIGWYRYALCLPPKAKAMNVLDNWHRAFHGTKKDVVTKILEVGELLIPGDVALGGDKISEREGHFKDDNKPEGFDTKKIFVSPSIRYAGHGAYAMPHKFVVSGKTYVARVALQVCIRPGSYDVGDQTIGETKPIDPKFDNQEIEWSTKERGSTILYGLLVKLEEQAS
;
A
#
# COMPACT_ATOMS: atom_id res chain seq x y z
N MET A 1 31.82 -24.67 -16.82
CA MET A 1 31.40 -26.07 -16.61
C MET A 1 30.28 -26.26 -15.57
N GLY A 2 29.51 -25.21 -15.21
CA GLY A 2 28.42 -25.32 -14.21
C GLY A 2 26.99 -25.35 -14.77
N ASN A 3 26.81 -25.32 -16.11
CA ASN A 3 25.48 -25.17 -16.74
C ASN A 3 24.99 -26.41 -17.51
N GLU A 4 25.82 -27.45 -17.69
CA GLU A 4 25.40 -28.71 -18.35
C GLU A 4 24.87 -29.76 -17.36
N ALA A 5 25.25 -29.66 -16.07
CA ALA A 5 24.82 -30.59 -15.03
C ALA A 5 23.34 -30.43 -14.62
N SER A 6 22.75 -29.25 -14.84
CA SER A 6 21.33 -28.97 -14.53
C SER A 6 20.38 -29.43 -15.64
N THR A 7 20.82 -29.43 -16.90
CA THR A 7 20.08 -29.94 -18.06
C THR A 7 20.12 -31.47 -18.12
N SER A 8 21.24 -32.10 -17.78
CA SER A 8 21.38 -33.56 -17.69
C SER A 8 20.47 -34.19 -16.62
N ARG A 9 20.31 -33.54 -15.45
CA ARG A 9 19.39 -34.00 -14.39
C ARG A 9 17.90 -33.90 -14.75
N LEU A 10 17.54 -32.97 -15.64
CA LEU A 10 16.15 -32.78 -16.11
C LEU A 10 15.74 -33.81 -17.17
N LEU A 11 16.69 -34.25 -18.00
CA LEU A 11 16.48 -35.33 -18.98
C LEU A 11 16.43 -36.71 -18.32
N HIS A 12 17.26 -36.95 -17.30
CA HIS A 12 17.27 -38.22 -16.56
C HIS A 12 15.95 -38.49 -15.81
N ASN A 13 15.32 -37.44 -15.27
CA ASN A 13 14.00 -37.51 -14.62
C ASN A 13 12.83 -37.75 -15.60
N LEU A 14 13.02 -37.49 -16.91
CA LEU A 14 12.01 -37.76 -17.94
C LEU A 14 12.10 -39.21 -18.41
N GLU A 15 13.31 -39.77 -18.56
CA GLU A 15 13.54 -41.17 -18.91
C GLU A 15 13.06 -42.14 -17.82
N GLU A 16 13.24 -41.83 -16.53
CA GLU A 16 12.68 -42.62 -15.42
C GLU A 16 11.14 -42.62 -15.43
N LEU A 17 10.52 -41.48 -15.75
CA LEU A 17 9.06 -41.36 -15.90
C LEU A 17 8.54 -42.14 -17.12
N GLU A 18 9.36 -42.24 -18.18
CA GLU A 18 9.08 -42.99 -19.41
C GLU A 18 9.11 -44.51 -19.18
N GLN A 19 10.07 -45.01 -18.40
CA GLN A 19 10.12 -46.44 -18.03
C GLN A 19 8.97 -46.87 -17.10
N GLU A 20 8.42 -45.96 -16.30
CA GLU A 20 7.19 -46.20 -15.54
C GLU A 20 5.93 -46.18 -16.42
N LEU A 21 5.88 -45.31 -17.44
CA LEU A 21 4.77 -45.19 -18.39
C LEU A 21 4.60 -46.43 -19.29
N GLU A 22 5.68 -47.13 -19.64
CA GLU A 22 5.62 -48.37 -20.44
C GLU A 22 5.17 -49.58 -19.63
N ARG A 23 5.48 -49.63 -18.33
CA ARG A 23 5.08 -50.72 -17.43
C ARG A 23 3.58 -50.72 -17.08
N ASP A 24 2.92 -49.56 -17.14
CA ASP A 24 1.52 -49.37 -16.74
C ASP A 24 0.48 -49.61 -17.85
N GLN A 25 0.89 -49.94 -19.09
CA GLN A 25 -0.04 -50.18 -20.21
C GLN A 25 -0.96 -51.41 -20.04
N VAL A 26 -0.85 -52.16 -18.94
CA VAL A 26 -1.57 -53.43 -18.74
C VAL A 26 -2.96 -53.26 -18.09
N SER A 27 -3.33 -52.09 -17.53
CA SER A 27 -4.65 -51.95 -16.87
C SER A 27 -5.73 -51.31 -17.77
N LYS A 28 -6.73 -52.12 -18.12
CA LYS A 28 -7.90 -51.74 -18.93
C LYS A 28 -8.93 -50.91 -18.14
N SER A 29 -9.46 -49.91 -18.85
CA SER A 29 -10.72 -49.16 -18.68
C SER A 29 -11.01 -48.47 -17.33
N ASN A 30 -10.45 -47.27 -17.14
CA ASN A 30 -10.97 -46.29 -16.18
C ASN A 30 -11.89 -45.27 -16.88
N GLN A 31 -12.93 -45.76 -17.57
CA GLN A 31 -13.87 -44.96 -18.39
C GLN A 31 -14.43 -43.72 -17.65
N PRO A 32 -14.81 -43.79 -16.36
CA PRO A 32 -15.34 -42.63 -15.64
C PRO A 32 -14.32 -41.50 -15.51
N LEU A 33 -13.04 -41.81 -15.33
CA LEU A 33 -11.97 -40.82 -15.24
C LEU A 33 -11.76 -40.12 -16.58
N LYS A 34 -11.81 -40.86 -17.70
CA LYS A 34 -11.69 -40.28 -19.04
C LYS A 34 -12.83 -39.30 -19.32
N VAL A 35 -14.06 -39.64 -18.95
CA VAL A 35 -15.25 -38.79 -19.11
C VAL A 35 -15.17 -37.52 -18.26
N GLN A 36 -14.64 -37.59 -17.04
CA GLN A 36 -14.45 -36.44 -16.15
C GLN A 36 -13.46 -35.40 -16.69
N HIS A 37 -12.53 -35.83 -17.55
CA HIS A 37 -11.49 -34.98 -18.13
C HIS A 37 -11.69 -34.76 -19.65
N GLY A 38 -12.86 -35.14 -20.19
CA GLY A 38 -13.21 -34.94 -21.59
C GLY A 38 -13.54 -33.49 -21.95
N TRP A 39 -13.93 -33.24 -23.19
CA TRP A 39 -14.47 -31.98 -23.69
C TRP A 39 -15.74 -31.56 -23.00
N ASP A 40 -15.90 -30.26 -22.75
CA ASP A 40 -17.08 -29.71 -22.10
C ASP A 40 -18.11 -29.23 -23.14
N SER A 41 -19.31 -29.79 -23.08
CA SER A 41 -20.44 -29.37 -23.92
C SER A 41 -20.91 -27.94 -23.60
N LYS A 42 -20.64 -27.44 -22.38
CA LYS A 42 -21.00 -26.09 -21.95
C LYS A 42 -19.92 -25.06 -22.26
N ASP A 43 -18.71 -25.50 -22.57
CA ASP A 43 -17.54 -24.64 -22.81
C ASP A 43 -16.90 -24.94 -24.18
N CYS A 44 -17.74 -24.83 -25.21
CA CYS A 44 -17.39 -25.01 -26.60
C CYS A 44 -18.06 -23.96 -27.49
N SER A 45 -17.52 -23.72 -28.68
CA SER A 45 -18.19 -22.93 -29.70
C SER A 45 -19.60 -23.47 -29.98
N ASN A 46 -20.57 -22.57 -30.22
CA ASN A 46 -21.91 -22.93 -30.68
C ASN A 46 -21.94 -23.78 -31.97
N ASN A 47 -20.85 -23.78 -32.74
CA ASN A 47 -20.71 -24.60 -33.94
C ASN A 47 -19.96 -25.93 -33.68
N MET A 48 -19.79 -26.31 -32.43
CA MET A 48 -19.26 -27.60 -32.03
C MET A 48 -20.31 -28.41 -31.27
N THR A 49 -20.26 -29.72 -31.43
CA THR A 49 -21.11 -30.66 -30.71
C THR A 49 -20.22 -31.65 -30.00
N VAL A 50 -20.30 -31.65 -28.67
CA VAL A 50 -19.58 -32.61 -27.83
C VAL A 50 -20.37 -33.92 -27.81
N LEU A 51 -19.67 -35.03 -28.02
CA LEU A 51 -20.19 -36.38 -28.19
C LEU A 51 -19.53 -37.33 -27.18
N ASP A 52 -20.08 -38.53 -27.05
CA ASP A 52 -19.51 -39.63 -26.25
C ASP A 52 -19.15 -39.19 -24.82
N ASP A 53 -20.07 -38.49 -24.14
CA ASP A 53 -19.88 -37.91 -22.80
C ASP A 53 -18.64 -37.02 -22.65
N GLY A 54 -18.24 -36.32 -23.72
CA GLY A 54 -17.04 -35.47 -23.71
C GLY A 54 -15.81 -36.14 -24.28
N LEU A 55 -15.85 -37.41 -24.67
CA LEU A 55 -14.67 -38.06 -25.23
C LEU A 55 -14.37 -37.64 -26.67
N LYS A 56 -15.36 -37.05 -27.36
CA LYS A 56 -15.19 -36.49 -28.70
C LYS A 56 -15.88 -35.15 -28.84
N VAL A 57 -15.38 -34.32 -29.75
CA VAL A 57 -16.05 -33.13 -30.23
C VAL A 57 -16.13 -33.19 -31.75
N ARG A 58 -17.27 -32.80 -32.32
CA ARG A 58 -17.47 -32.65 -33.76
C ARG A 58 -17.70 -31.18 -34.09
N ARG A 59 -16.95 -30.61 -35.04
CA ARG A 59 -17.27 -29.28 -35.58
C ARG A 59 -18.36 -29.42 -36.63
N ASN A 60 -19.47 -28.71 -36.47
CA ASN A 60 -20.56 -28.72 -37.44
C ASN A 60 -20.20 -27.91 -38.68
N LYS A 61 -20.80 -28.28 -39.82
CA LYS A 61 -20.62 -27.56 -41.08
C LYS A 61 -21.09 -26.11 -40.95
N SER A 62 -20.22 -25.15 -41.24
CA SER A 62 -20.58 -23.73 -41.20
C SER A 62 -20.86 -23.17 -42.59
N LEU A 63 -21.83 -22.25 -42.67
CA LEU A 63 -22.13 -21.50 -43.90
C LEU A 63 -21.19 -20.31 -44.12
N GLN A 64 -20.41 -19.91 -43.11
CA GLN A 64 -19.48 -18.78 -43.16
C GLN A 64 -18.09 -19.21 -42.66
N PRO A 65 -17.00 -18.65 -43.21
CA PRO A 65 -15.65 -18.92 -42.71
C PRO A 65 -15.50 -18.50 -41.24
N ARG A 66 -15.19 -19.46 -40.36
CA ARG A 66 -15.00 -19.26 -38.91
C ARG A 66 -14.08 -20.33 -38.32
N THR A 67 -13.31 -19.98 -37.30
CA THR A 67 -12.60 -20.94 -36.44
C THR A 67 -13.41 -21.18 -35.18
N ASP A 68 -13.50 -22.44 -34.78
CA ASP A 68 -14.22 -22.87 -33.59
C ASP A 68 -13.28 -23.64 -32.66
N ALA A 69 -13.49 -23.48 -31.36
CA ALA A 69 -12.70 -24.13 -30.31
C ALA A 69 -13.57 -24.75 -29.22
N VAL A 70 -12.96 -25.67 -28.47
CA VAL A 70 -13.54 -26.30 -27.28
C VAL A 70 -12.50 -26.40 -26.18
N ARG A 71 -12.94 -26.31 -24.93
CA ARG A 71 -12.15 -26.59 -23.73
C ARG A 71 -12.60 -27.88 -23.04
N GLY A 72 -11.66 -28.49 -22.32
CA GLY A 72 -11.95 -29.66 -21.46
C GLY A 72 -12.76 -29.29 -20.23
N LYS A 73 -13.51 -30.25 -19.66
CA LYS A 73 -14.32 -30.13 -18.44
C LYS A 73 -13.52 -29.79 -17.19
N ARG A 74 -12.20 -30.01 -17.20
CA ARG A 74 -11.32 -29.82 -16.04
C ARG A 74 -10.08 -29.03 -16.40
N GLY A 75 -9.86 -27.96 -15.63
CA GLY A 75 -8.66 -27.16 -15.67
C GLY A 75 -7.70 -27.56 -14.55
N TYR A 76 -6.41 -27.49 -14.84
CA TYR A 76 -5.34 -27.93 -13.96
C TYR A 76 -4.57 -26.74 -13.40
N GLY A 77 -4.25 -26.77 -12.11
CA GLY A 77 -3.52 -25.70 -11.41
C GLY A 77 -2.23 -26.13 -10.71
N GLN A 78 -2.00 -27.44 -10.59
CA GLN A 78 -0.86 -28.06 -9.90
C GLN A 78 -0.66 -29.47 -10.47
N GLY A 79 0.51 -30.09 -10.27
CA GLY A 79 0.78 -31.46 -10.69
C GLY A 79 1.13 -31.63 -12.17
N ILE A 80 1.37 -32.88 -12.55
CA ILE A 80 1.68 -33.29 -13.93
C ILE A 80 0.47 -34.03 -14.51
N HIS A 81 -0.03 -33.53 -15.64
CA HIS A 81 -1.21 -34.03 -16.33
C HIS A 81 -0.88 -34.45 -17.74
N ILE A 82 -1.37 -35.63 -18.13
CA ILE A 82 -1.10 -36.21 -19.44
C ILE A 82 -2.40 -36.68 -20.08
N TRP A 83 -2.63 -36.25 -21.32
CA TRP A 83 -3.77 -36.70 -22.15
C TRP A 83 -3.35 -36.87 -23.61
N LYS A 84 -4.12 -37.65 -24.36
CA LYS A 84 -3.98 -37.81 -25.81
C LYS A 84 -5.08 -37.05 -26.52
N ILE A 85 -4.72 -36.46 -27.65
CA ILE A 85 -5.62 -35.90 -28.64
C ILE A 85 -5.59 -36.80 -29.86
N HIS A 86 -6.76 -37.33 -30.22
CA HIS A 86 -6.95 -38.14 -31.41
C HIS A 86 -7.52 -37.23 -32.50
N TRP A 87 -6.70 -36.89 -33.48
CA TRP A 87 -7.06 -35.97 -34.54
C TRP A 87 -6.51 -36.44 -35.90
N PRO A 88 -7.33 -37.12 -36.71
CA PRO A 88 -6.92 -37.63 -38.01
C PRO A 88 -6.34 -36.53 -38.91
N GLN A 89 -5.22 -36.80 -39.57
CA GLN A 89 -4.54 -35.84 -40.45
C GLN A 89 -5.46 -35.31 -41.56
N SER A 90 -6.34 -36.16 -42.10
CA SER A 90 -7.31 -35.79 -43.14
C SER A 90 -8.38 -34.80 -42.68
N MET A 91 -8.48 -34.49 -41.39
CA MET A 91 -9.54 -33.67 -40.78
C MET A 91 -9.02 -32.41 -40.07
N ARG A 92 -7.81 -31.92 -40.39
CA ARG A 92 -7.18 -30.78 -39.70
C ARG A 92 -7.42 -29.43 -40.35
N GLY A 93 -7.73 -29.40 -41.66
CA GLY A 93 -7.88 -28.15 -42.40
C GLY A 93 -6.60 -27.31 -42.42
N SER A 94 -6.75 -25.99 -42.58
CA SER A 94 -5.61 -25.06 -42.69
C SER A 94 -5.03 -24.64 -41.34
N ASN A 95 -5.84 -24.72 -40.28
CA ASN A 95 -5.48 -24.31 -38.92
C ASN A 95 -6.08 -25.33 -37.94
N ALA A 96 -5.23 -26.20 -37.42
CA ALA A 96 -5.54 -27.10 -36.31
C ALA A 96 -4.55 -26.79 -35.20
N VAL A 97 -5.08 -26.40 -34.03
CA VAL A 97 -4.25 -26.02 -32.90
C VAL A 97 -4.58 -26.90 -31.70
N ILE A 98 -3.55 -27.45 -31.06
CA ILE A 98 -3.64 -28.15 -29.78
C ILE A 98 -2.93 -27.32 -28.72
N GLY A 99 -3.59 -27.07 -27.59
CA GLY A 99 -3.02 -26.20 -26.58
C GLY A 99 -3.70 -26.27 -25.23
N VAL A 100 -3.47 -25.23 -24.45
CA VAL A 100 -4.12 -25.00 -23.17
C VAL A 100 -4.62 -23.56 -23.10
N ALA A 101 -5.74 -23.36 -22.42
CA ALA A 101 -6.39 -22.06 -22.31
C ALA A 101 -6.92 -21.82 -20.90
N THR A 102 -6.98 -20.56 -20.47
CA THR A 102 -7.81 -20.16 -19.33
C THR A 102 -9.28 -20.12 -19.75
N TYR A 103 -10.20 -20.05 -18.79
CA TYR A 103 -11.64 -19.93 -19.08
C TYR A 103 -12.00 -18.61 -19.81
N GLN A 104 -11.13 -17.60 -19.76
CA GLN A 104 -11.32 -16.29 -20.39
C GLN A 104 -10.92 -16.28 -21.88
N ALA A 105 -10.28 -17.34 -22.39
CA ALA A 105 -9.92 -17.40 -23.80
C ALA A 105 -11.16 -17.49 -24.70
N PRO A 106 -11.20 -16.80 -25.86
CA PRO A 106 -12.30 -16.89 -26.81
C PRO A 106 -12.36 -18.28 -27.45
N LEU A 107 -13.57 -18.79 -27.66
CA LEU A 107 -13.79 -20.09 -28.30
C LEU A 107 -14.26 -20.01 -29.76
N THR A 108 -14.41 -18.80 -30.29
CA THR A 108 -14.80 -18.56 -31.68
C THR A 108 -14.14 -17.31 -32.24
N CYS A 109 -13.82 -17.30 -33.52
CA CYS A 109 -13.51 -16.07 -34.26
C CYS A 109 -14.06 -16.13 -35.70
N THR A 110 -14.22 -14.96 -36.31
CA THR A 110 -14.58 -14.84 -37.73
C THR A 110 -13.35 -15.10 -38.60
N GLY A 111 -13.54 -15.81 -39.72
CA GLY A 111 -12.45 -16.22 -40.62
C GLY A 111 -11.68 -17.45 -40.12
N TYR A 112 -10.70 -17.88 -40.91
CA TYR A 112 -9.81 -19.00 -40.58
C TYR A 112 -8.51 -18.47 -39.99
N SER A 113 -8.32 -18.72 -38.69
CA SER A 113 -7.11 -18.37 -37.96
C SER A 113 -6.78 -19.39 -36.87
N SER A 114 -5.55 -19.31 -36.37
CA SER A 114 -5.06 -20.12 -35.24
C SER A 114 -5.50 -19.49 -33.92
N LEU A 115 -6.74 -19.81 -33.50
CA LEU A 115 -7.44 -19.15 -32.39
C LEU A 115 -6.82 -19.44 -31.01
N ILE A 116 -6.50 -20.70 -30.71
CA ILE A 116 -5.74 -21.01 -29.48
C ILE A 116 -4.31 -20.49 -29.66
N GLY A 117 -3.88 -19.60 -28.76
CA GLY A 117 -2.60 -18.88 -28.87
C GLY A 117 -2.69 -17.45 -29.43
N SER A 118 -3.90 -16.97 -29.79
CA SER A 118 -4.08 -15.62 -30.37
C SER A 118 -4.17 -14.49 -29.34
N ASN A 119 -4.03 -14.78 -28.04
CA ASN A 119 -4.05 -13.78 -26.96
C ASN A 119 -3.25 -14.28 -25.75
N ASP A 120 -3.25 -13.51 -24.67
CA ASP A 120 -2.56 -13.83 -23.41
C ASP A 120 -3.31 -14.88 -22.54
N GLN A 121 -4.52 -15.29 -22.94
CA GLN A 121 -5.35 -16.26 -22.22
C GLN A 121 -5.21 -17.70 -22.75
N SER A 122 -4.49 -17.93 -23.84
CA SER A 122 -4.31 -19.27 -24.40
C SER A 122 -2.96 -19.42 -25.10
N MET A 123 -2.52 -20.66 -25.24
CA MET A 123 -1.29 -21.00 -25.95
C MET A 123 -1.48 -22.33 -26.67
N GLY A 124 -0.88 -22.47 -27.85
CA GLY A 124 -1.10 -23.66 -28.65
C GLY A 124 -0.01 -23.92 -29.67
N TRP A 125 0.03 -25.17 -30.12
CA TRP A 125 0.82 -25.64 -31.24
C TRP A 125 -0.09 -25.80 -32.44
N ASP A 126 0.15 -25.02 -33.49
CA ASP A 126 -0.48 -25.21 -34.79
C ASP A 126 0.21 -26.38 -35.50
N ILE A 127 -0.45 -27.53 -35.49
CA ILE A 127 0.10 -28.82 -35.95
C ILE A 127 0.11 -28.96 -37.47
N VAL A 128 -0.48 -28.00 -38.20
CA VAL A 128 -0.45 -27.95 -39.66
C VAL A 128 0.70 -27.04 -40.11
N ARG A 129 0.87 -25.90 -39.43
CA ARG A 129 1.93 -24.92 -39.74
C ARG A 129 3.25 -25.20 -39.01
N ASN A 130 3.24 -26.14 -38.07
CA ASN A 130 4.37 -26.50 -37.22
C ASN A 130 4.96 -25.30 -36.48
N VAL A 131 4.10 -24.48 -35.86
CA VAL A 131 4.49 -23.29 -35.11
C VAL A 131 3.81 -23.21 -33.74
N LEU A 132 4.54 -22.72 -32.74
CA LEU A 132 3.99 -22.40 -31.42
C LEU A 132 3.45 -20.98 -31.39
N LEU A 133 2.32 -20.79 -30.73
CA LEU A 133 1.54 -19.56 -30.71
C LEU A 133 1.26 -19.10 -29.28
N PHE A 134 1.48 -17.82 -29.01
CA PHE A 134 1.07 -17.12 -27.79
C PHE A 134 0.93 -15.61 -28.06
N ASN A 135 -0.10 -14.98 -27.52
CA ASN A 135 -0.38 -13.55 -27.67
C ASN A 135 -0.31 -13.04 -29.13
N ASP A 136 -0.94 -13.79 -30.04
CA ASP A 136 -1.01 -13.50 -31.48
C ASP A 136 0.37 -13.51 -32.20
N CYS A 137 1.38 -14.05 -31.53
CA CYS A 137 2.74 -14.14 -32.05
C CYS A 137 3.14 -15.60 -32.32
N VAL A 138 3.78 -15.84 -33.47
CA VAL A 138 4.52 -17.08 -33.71
C VAL A 138 5.81 -17.04 -32.89
N ILE A 139 5.90 -17.91 -31.88
CA ILE A 139 7.07 -17.98 -30.99
C ILE A 139 8.26 -18.59 -31.74
N ARG A 140 8.05 -19.77 -32.33
CA ARG A 140 9.05 -20.51 -33.12
C ARG A 140 8.40 -21.67 -33.89
N LYS A 141 9.16 -22.29 -34.81
CA LYS A 141 8.81 -23.60 -35.37
C LYS A 141 8.89 -24.67 -34.30
N TYR A 142 8.00 -25.66 -34.37
CA TYR A 142 7.98 -26.77 -33.43
C TYR A 142 7.36 -28.01 -34.10
N PRO A 143 7.97 -29.20 -33.98
CA PRO A 143 9.15 -29.54 -33.16
C PRO A 143 10.48 -28.93 -33.66
N ASP A 144 11.41 -28.65 -32.73
CA ASP A 144 12.68 -27.97 -33.03
C ASP A 144 13.62 -28.83 -33.91
N ASP A 145 13.55 -30.16 -33.79
CA ASP A 145 14.41 -31.14 -34.50
C ASP A 145 13.71 -31.82 -35.70
N ALA A 146 12.70 -31.18 -36.28
CA ALA A 146 11.91 -31.79 -37.34
C ALA A 146 12.58 -31.58 -38.72
N PRO A 147 12.98 -32.64 -39.44
CA PRO A 147 13.54 -32.51 -40.78
C PRO A 147 12.44 -32.14 -41.78
N GLY A 148 12.63 -31.07 -42.57
CA GLY A 148 11.75 -30.76 -43.71
C GLY A 148 10.24 -30.80 -43.37
N GLU A 149 9.40 -31.26 -44.30
CA GLU A 149 7.93 -31.36 -44.18
C GLU A 149 7.48 -32.30 -43.04
N PHE A 150 7.61 -31.85 -41.78
CA PHE A 150 7.10 -32.58 -40.63
C PHE A 150 5.57 -32.62 -40.66
N VAL A 151 5.03 -33.82 -40.57
CA VAL A 151 3.60 -34.07 -40.49
C VAL A 151 3.30 -34.64 -39.12
N ALA A 152 2.52 -33.92 -38.31
CA ALA A 152 2.14 -34.42 -36.99
C ALA A 152 1.26 -35.68 -37.13
N PRO A 153 1.48 -36.75 -36.34
CA PRO A 153 0.72 -38.00 -36.44
C PRO A 153 -0.70 -37.88 -35.86
N ASP A 154 -1.56 -38.86 -36.11
CA ASP A 154 -2.98 -38.84 -35.74
C ASP A 154 -3.25 -38.79 -34.23
N VAL A 155 -2.31 -39.25 -33.40
CA VAL A 155 -2.43 -39.26 -31.95
C VAL A 155 -1.30 -38.47 -31.32
N ILE A 156 -1.64 -37.36 -30.67
CA ILE A 156 -0.66 -36.46 -30.04
C ILE A 156 -0.89 -36.48 -28.53
N THR A 157 0.15 -36.83 -27.79
CA THR A 157 0.13 -36.78 -26.33
C THR A 157 0.59 -35.40 -25.86
N VAL A 158 -0.21 -34.78 -24.99
CA VAL A 158 0.07 -33.49 -24.37
C VAL A 158 0.52 -33.74 -22.93
N ILE A 159 1.59 -33.06 -22.52
CA ILE A 159 2.17 -33.13 -21.18
C ILE A 159 2.17 -31.73 -20.59
N LEU A 160 1.32 -31.50 -19.59
CA LEU A 160 1.24 -30.26 -18.84
C LEU A 160 1.80 -30.48 -17.45
N ASN A 161 2.86 -29.76 -17.10
CA ASN A 161 3.44 -29.77 -15.76
C ASN A 161 3.22 -28.40 -15.12
N MET A 162 2.18 -28.30 -14.29
CA MET A 162 1.85 -27.08 -13.56
C MET A 162 2.85 -26.78 -12.43
N ASP A 163 3.56 -27.79 -11.94
CA ASP A 163 4.58 -27.65 -10.90
C ASP A 163 5.91 -27.08 -11.42
N SER A 164 6.26 -27.28 -12.68
CA SER A 164 7.40 -26.59 -13.29
C SER A 164 6.97 -25.43 -14.20
N GLY A 165 5.66 -25.33 -14.45
CA GLY A 165 5.09 -24.38 -15.39
C GLY A 165 5.58 -24.63 -16.82
N THR A 166 5.49 -25.88 -17.28
CA THR A 166 5.91 -26.29 -18.63
C THR A 166 4.83 -27.04 -19.40
N LEU A 167 4.83 -26.88 -20.73
CA LEU A 167 3.96 -27.59 -21.67
C LEU A 167 4.82 -28.26 -22.74
N GLY A 168 4.53 -29.51 -23.09
CA GLY A 168 5.21 -30.26 -24.15
C GLY A 168 4.31 -31.26 -24.86
N PHE A 169 4.77 -31.75 -26.00
CA PHE A 169 4.05 -32.69 -26.86
C PHE A 169 4.92 -33.89 -27.22
N LYS A 170 4.30 -35.04 -27.44
CA LYS A 170 4.96 -36.24 -27.96
C LYS A 170 4.01 -37.10 -28.78
N SER A 171 4.56 -37.93 -29.65
CA SER A 171 3.79 -38.96 -30.35
C SER A 171 4.68 -40.08 -30.85
N ASP A 172 4.11 -41.28 -30.96
CA ASP A 172 4.81 -42.50 -31.39
C ASP A 172 6.13 -42.75 -30.63
N GLY A 173 6.12 -42.50 -29.31
CA GLY A 173 7.31 -42.63 -28.46
C GLY A 173 8.34 -41.51 -28.58
N LYS A 174 8.24 -40.63 -29.59
CA LYS A 174 9.15 -39.50 -29.80
C LYS A 174 8.68 -38.25 -29.03
N ASN A 175 9.48 -37.80 -28.08
CA ASN A 175 9.28 -36.54 -27.37
C ASN A 175 9.75 -35.37 -28.23
N TYR A 176 8.91 -34.35 -28.40
CA TYR A 176 9.22 -33.16 -29.20
C TYR A 176 9.86 -32.02 -28.40
N GLY A 177 10.18 -32.28 -27.13
CA GLY A 177 10.79 -31.31 -26.24
C GLY A 177 9.77 -30.34 -25.62
N VAL A 178 10.24 -29.46 -24.75
CA VAL A 178 9.38 -28.50 -24.05
C VAL A 178 8.94 -27.41 -25.03
N ALA A 179 7.64 -27.35 -25.31
CA ALA A 179 7.05 -26.33 -26.16
C ALA A 179 7.10 -24.96 -25.48
N LEU A 180 6.72 -24.86 -24.21
CA LEU A 180 6.72 -23.59 -23.46
C LEU A 180 7.18 -23.75 -22.01
N LYS A 181 7.83 -22.72 -21.46
CA LYS A 181 8.24 -22.58 -20.05
C LYS A 181 7.67 -21.30 -19.45
N GLY A 182 7.53 -21.24 -18.13
CA GLY A 182 7.14 -20.03 -17.41
C GLY A 182 5.64 -19.90 -17.15
N LEU A 183 4.86 -20.99 -17.23
CA LEU A 183 3.41 -20.98 -16.94
C LEU A 183 3.09 -20.57 -15.50
N ARG A 184 4.06 -20.64 -14.58
CA ARG A 184 3.92 -20.29 -13.15
C ARG A 184 3.73 -18.79 -12.88
N LEU A 185 3.93 -17.91 -13.85
CA LEU A 185 3.60 -16.48 -13.74
C LEU A 185 2.10 -16.20 -14.03
N LEU A 186 1.33 -17.23 -14.39
CA LEU A 186 -0.12 -17.16 -14.56
C LEU A 186 -0.77 -18.06 -13.50
N GLY A 187 -1.13 -17.51 -12.34
CA GLY A 187 -1.79 -18.21 -11.22
C GLY A 187 -3.23 -18.69 -11.51
N LYS A 188 -3.53 -19.06 -12.75
CA LYS A 188 -4.86 -19.46 -13.27
C LYS A 188 -4.85 -20.96 -13.63
N LYS A 189 -6.02 -21.61 -13.57
CA LYS A 189 -6.21 -22.98 -14.09
C LYS A 189 -6.05 -22.98 -15.62
N LEU A 190 -5.38 -24.01 -16.14
CA LEU A 190 -5.24 -24.23 -17.58
C LEU A 190 -6.02 -25.46 -18.01
N TYR A 191 -6.90 -25.29 -18.99
CA TYR A 191 -7.79 -26.30 -19.54
C TYR A 191 -7.20 -26.84 -20.85
N PRO A 192 -7.27 -28.15 -21.12
CA PRO A 192 -7.03 -28.67 -22.47
C PRO A 192 -7.90 -27.92 -23.48
N ALA A 193 -7.32 -27.48 -24.59
CA ALA A 193 -8.05 -26.72 -25.59
C ALA A 193 -7.60 -27.10 -27.01
N ILE A 194 -8.54 -27.09 -27.95
CA ILE A 194 -8.25 -27.21 -29.38
C ILE A 194 -9.05 -26.18 -30.17
N SER A 195 -8.51 -25.72 -31.31
CA SER A 195 -9.28 -24.95 -32.31
C SER A 195 -9.09 -25.49 -33.71
N THR A 196 -10.17 -25.47 -34.50
CA THR A 196 -10.22 -26.02 -35.86
C THR A 196 -11.07 -25.18 -36.81
N THR A 197 -10.71 -25.24 -38.09
CA THR A 197 -11.40 -24.61 -39.22
C THR A 197 -12.10 -25.63 -40.13
N TYR A 198 -11.84 -26.93 -39.92
CA TYR A 198 -12.34 -28.00 -40.80
C TYR A 198 -13.78 -28.40 -40.44
N ASP A 199 -14.66 -28.43 -41.44
CA ASP A 199 -16.06 -28.85 -41.24
C ASP A 199 -16.14 -30.36 -40.99
N ASN A 200 -17.03 -30.77 -40.09
CA ASN A 200 -17.28 -32.17 -39.73
C ASN A 200 -16.06 -32.92 -39.18
N CYS A 201 -14.99 -32.23 -38.74
CA CYS A 201 -13.88 -32.90 -38.06
C CYS A 201 -14.34 -33.43 -36.70
N GLU A 202 -13.89 -34.63 -36.36
CA GLU A 202 -14.02 -35.19 -35.03
C GLU A 202 -12.65 -35.22 -34.33
N VAL A 203 -12.61 -34.70 -33.11
CA VAL A 203 -11.39 -34.67 -32.29
C VAL A 203 -11.67 -35.37 -30.97
N GLY A 204 -10.94 -36.45 -30.72
CA GLY A 204 -11.04 -37.23 -29.49
C GLY A 204 -10.08 -36.73 -28.42
N ILE A 205 -10.46 -36.85 -27.15
CA ILE A 205 -9.58 -36.63 -25.99
C ILE A 205 -9.58 -37.87 -25.10
N GLU A 206 -8.40 -38.24 -24.64
CA GLU A 206 -8.22 -39.36 -23.71
C GLU A 206 -7.27 -38.95 -22.58
N TYR A 207 -7.82 -38.76 -21.39
CA TYR A 207 -7.00 -38.52 -20.21
C TYR A 207 -6.29 -39.81 -19.77
N ILE A 208 -4.97 -39.72 -19.55
CA ILE A 208 -4.17 -40.86 -19.13
C ILE A 208 -4.03 -40.88 -17.61
N ARG A 209 -3.37 -39.87 -17.01
CA ARG A 209 -3.11 -39.83 -15.56
C ARG A 209 -2.73 -38.45 -15.03
N SER A 210 -2.87 -38.31 -13.70
CA SER A 210 -2.26 -37.27 -12.85
C SER A 210 -1.19 -37.93 -11.98
N THR A 211 -0.07 -37.27 -11.69
CA THR A 211 0.87 -37.72 -10.63
C THR A 211 0.35 -37.46 -9.19
N ASP A 212 -0.94 -37.15 -9.03
CA ASP A 212 -1.61 -36.99 -7.72
C ASP A 212 -1.74 -38.29 -6.90
N GLN A 213 -1.24 -39.44 -7.36
CA GLN A 213 -1.35 -40.70 -6.62
C GLN A 213 0.01 -41.40 -6.43
N GLY A 214 0.45 -41.45 -5.17
CA GLY A 214 1.39 -42.46 -4.67
C GLY A 214 2.77 -41.98 -4.21
N ARG A 215 2.85 -41.33 -3.03
CA ARG A 215 3.94 -41.68 -2.09
C ARG A 215 3.42 -42.79 -1.15
N PRO A 216 4.27 -43.75 -0.74
CA PRO A 216 3.86 -44.86 0.12
C PRO A 216 3.27 -44.35 1.43
N GLN A 217 2.33 -45.11 2.00
CA GLN A 217 1.77 -44.89 3.33
C GLN A 217 2.88 -44.50 4.33
N ALA A 218 2.87 -43.24 4.73
CA ALA A 218 3.59 -42.77 5.90
C ALA A 218 2.57 -42.70 7.05
N LYS A 219 3.00 -43.27 8.18
CA LYS A 219 2.39 -43.32 9.52
C LYS A 219 1.43 -42.17 9.85
N PRO A 220 0.40 -42.39 10.71
CA PRO A 220 -0.56 -41.36 11.06
C PRO A 220 0.15 -40.13 11.66
N CYS A 221 -0.05 -38.96 11.05
CA CYS A 221 0.41 -37.66 11.54
C CYS A 221 -0.14 -36.51 10.67
N PRO A 222 -0.29 -35.27 11.17
CA PRO A 222 -0.61 -34.79 12.52
C PRO A 222 -1.95 -34.02 12.51
N LEU A 223 -2.40 -33.49 13.65
CA LEU A 223 -3.63 -32.68 13.75
C LEU A 223 -3.75 -31.67 12.60
N ALA A 224 -4.90 -31.68 11.91
CA ALA A 224 -5.20 -30.68 10.88
C ALA A 224 -5.03 -29.28 11.48
N SER A 225 -4.36 -28.39 10.74
CA SER A 225 -4.14 -27.02 11.21
C SER A 225 -5.48 -26.36 11.59
N PRO A 226 -5.54 -25.56 12.68
CA PRO A 226 -6.77 -24.88 13.08
C PRO A 226 -7.38 -24.07 11.93
N LEU A 227 -8.71 -24.09 11.82
CA LEU A 227 -9.44 -23.27 10.85
C LEU A 227 -9.20 -21.79 11.16
N LYS A 228 -8.86 -21.04 10.12
CA LYS A 228 -8.69 -19.58 10.12
C LYS A 228 -9.45 -18.98 8.94
N PHE A 229 -9.68 -17.69 8.93
CA PHE A 229 -10.03 -16.95 7.72
C PHE A 229 -8.80 -16.81 6.80
N LYS A 230 -9.04 -16.85 5.50
CA LYS A 230 -8.04 -16.70 4.45
C LYS A 230 -7.67 -15.22 4.32
N GLN A 231 -6.38 -14.90 4.26
CA GLN A 231 -5.86 -13.53 4.12
C GLN A 231 -6.40 -12.80 2.88
N GLN A 232 -6.61 -13.54 1.79
CA GLN A 232 -7.37 -13.07 0.64
C GLN A 232 -8.86 -13.07 1.03
N CYS A 233 -9.38 -11.88 1.36
CA CYS A 233 -10.76 -11.59 1.75
C CYS A 233 -11.26 -10.33 1.02
N GLY A 234 -12.53 -9.95 1.22
CA GLY A 234 -13.12 -8.76 0.61
C GLY A 234 -12.44 -7.47 1.08
N GLU A 235 -12.43 -6.44 0.22
CA GLU A 235 -11.70 -5.18 0.42
C GLU A 235 -12.11 -4.40 1.68
N ASN A 236 -13.31 -4.66 2.19
CA ASN A 236 -13.84 -4.04 3.40
C ASN A 236 -13.67 -4.94 4.62
N ILE A 237 -12.79 -5.94 4.59
CA ILE A 237 -12.45 -6.77 5.76
C ILE A 237 -11.06 -6.45 6.26
N GLU A 238 -10.97 -6.18 7.55
CA GLU A 238 -9.75 -6.27 8.32
C GLU A 238 -9.74 -7.59 9.11
N LEU A 239 -8.81 -8.47 8.76
CA LEU A 239 -8.59 -9.69 9.51
C LEU A 239 -7.69 -9.41 10.71
N SER A 240 -8.13 -9.84 11.88
CA SER A 240 -7.37 -9.67 13.12
C SER A 240 -7.30 -10.99 13.89
N ASN A 241 -6.55 -10.96 15.00
CA ASN A 241 -6.33 -12.13 15.86
C ASN A 241 -5.88 -13.40 15.10
N ASP A 242 -4.79 -13.31 14.33
CA ASP A 242 -4.24 -14.43 13.55
C ASP A 242 -5.25 -15.01 12.53
N SER A 243 -5.99 -14.10 11.90
CA SER A 243 -7.04 -14.39 10.92
C SER A 243 -8.22 -15.18 11.49
N ILE A 244 -8.48 -15.16 12.80
CA ILE A 244 -9.70 -15.78 13.36
C ILE A 244 -10.84 -14.78 13.55
N GLN A 245 -10.55 -13.49 13.44
CA GLN A 245 -11.54 -12.42 13.46
C GLN A 245 -11.58 -11.71 12.11
N ALA A 246 -12.79 -11.34 11.69
CA ALA A 246 -13.05 -10.55 10.50
C ALA A 246 -13.96 -9.39 10.88
N GLU A 247 -13.46 -8.16 10.76
CA GLU A 247 -14.20 -6.93 11.04
C GLU A 247 -14.27 -6.06 9.79
N ARG A 248 -15.41 -5.40 9.60
CA ARG A 248 -15.61 -4.54 8.44
C ARG A 248 -14.89 -3.20 8.64
N SER A 249 -13.88 -2.85 7.84
CA SER A 249 -13.02 -1.66 8.08
C SER A 249 -13.78 -0.33 7.98
N ASN A 250 -14.66 -0.20 7.00
CA ASN A 250 -15.49 0.99 6.75
C ASN A 250 -16.92 0.81 7.27
N PHE A 251 -17.12 0.13 8.40
CA PHE A 251 -18.45 -0.27 8.90
C PHE A 251 -19.47 0.87 9.07
N MET A 252 -19.00 2.11 9.21
CA MET A 252 -19.82 3.32 9.36
C MET A 252 -20.37 3.86 8.04
N SER A 253 -19.70 3.64 6.91
CA SER A 253 -20.06 4.19 5.60
C SER A 253 -20.54 3.12 4.62
N GLU A 254 -19.98 1.91 4.70
CA GLU A 254 -20.20 0.82 3.73
C GLU A 254 -20.72 -0.45 4.42
N SER A 255 -21.64 -1.15 3.75
CA SER A 255 -22.20 -2.43 4.22
C SER A 255 -21.66 -3.65 3.49
N ASP A 256 -21.16 -3.52 2.26
CA ASP A 256 -20.73 -4.61 1.35
C ASP A 256 -19.19 -4.77 1.28
N LYS A 257 -18.71 -5.61 0.35
CA LYS A 257 -17.31 -6.01 0.14
C LYS A 257 -16.66 -6.71 1.34
N ALA A 258 -17.49 -7.39 2.14
CA ALA A 258 -17.10 -7.87 3.46
C ALA A 258 -17.04 -9.41 3.54
N VAL A 259 -16.62 -10.08 2.47
CA VAL A 259 -16.66 -11.55 2.38
C VAL A 259 -15.33 -12.20 2.80
N VAL A 260 -15.39 -13.22 3.64
CA VAL A 260 -14.25 -14.02 4.12
C VAL A 260 -14.44 -15.50 3.84
N LEU A 261 -13.32 -16.21 3.68
CA LEU A 261 -13.26 -17.65 3.37
C LEU A 261 -12.44 -18.38 4.43
N THR A 262 -12.61 -19.69 4.58
CA THR A 262 -11.67 -20.50 5.38
C THR A 262 -10.31 -20.63 4.70
N SER A 263 -9.24 -20.64 5.49
CA SER A 263 -7.84 -20.70 5.05
C SER A 263 -7.47 -22.02 4.36
N ARG A 264 -8.18 -23.09 4.70
CA ARG A 264 -8.11 -24.42 4.07
C ARG A 264 -9.51 -24.97 3.84
N SER A 265 -9.59 -26.03 3.02
CA SER A 265 -10.84 -26.75 2.83
C SER A 265 -11.28 -27.42 4.13
N LEU A 266 -12.59 -27.52 4.31
CA LEU A 266 -13.23 -28.24 5.41
C LEU A 266 -13.03 -29.74 5.21
N GLN A 267 -12.63 -30.43 6.27
CA GLN A 267 -12.65 -31.88 6.30
C GLN A 267 -14.10 -32.39 6.41
N PRO A 268 -14.39 -33.62 5.98
CA PRO A 268 -15.69 -34.23 6.25
C PRO A 268 -16.01 -34.20 7.74
N ASN A 269 -17.26 -33.87 8.07
CA ASN A 269 -17.76 -33.69 9.44
C ASN A 269 -17.08 -32.57 10.25
N GLU A 270 -16.29 -31.69 9.61
CA GLU A 270 -15.71 -30.52 10.26
C GLU A 270 -16.69 -29.33 10.23
N LYS A 271 -17.02 -28.78 11.40
CA LYS A 271 -17.90 -27.62 11.54
C LYS A 271 -17.16 -26.29 11.37
N PHE A 272 -17.46 -25.52 10.34
CA PHE A 272 -17.08 -24.11 10.27
C PHE A 272 -18.13 -23.29 11.02
N GLU A 273 -17.78 -22.69 12.16
CA GLU A 273 -18.71 -21.93 13.00
C GLU A 273 -18.12 -20.55 13.34
N ILE A 274 -18.94 -19.50 13.20
CA ILE A 274 -18.61 -18.13 13.58
C ILE A 274 -19.50 -17.66 14.73
N ARG A 275 -19.01 -16.69 15.49
CA ARG A 275 -19.71 -15.92 16.51
C ARG A 275 -19.78 -14.45 16.11
N VAL A 276 -20.95 -13.84 16.24
CA VAL A 276 -21.12 -12.39 16.04
C VAL A 276 -20.56 -11.63 17.24
N LYS A 277 -19.65 -10.67 17.00
CA LYS A 277 -18.98 -9.90 18.06
C LYS A 277 -19.50 -8.48 18.19
N ARG A 278 -19.84 -7.86 17.06
CA ARG A 278 -20.40 -6.50 17.01
C ARG A 278 -21.45 -6.42 15.91
N THR A 279 -22.48 -5.63 16.18
CA THR A 279 -23.51 -5.23 15.23
C THR A 279 -23.69 -3.70 15.24
N LEU A 280 -24.28 -3.16 14.18
CA LEU A 280 -24.63 -1.75 14.04
C LEU A 280 -25.99 -1.66 13.33
N ASP A 281 -26.99 -1.06 14.00
CA ASP A 281 -28.37 -0.95 13.50
C ASP A 281 -28.53 0.20 12.48
N LYS A 282 -27.71 0.18 11.42
CA LYS A 282 -27.77 1.14 10.31
C LYS A 282 -28.45 0.56 9.07
N TRP A 283 -28.31 -0.75 8.85
CA TRP A 283 -28.77 -1.45 7.65
C TRP A 283 -29.72 -2.59 8.03
N PRO A 284 -30.79 -2.85 7.26
CA PRO A 284 -31.79 -3.86 7.59
C PRO A 284 -31.38 -5.31 7.25
N GLU A 285 -30.35 -5.49 6.41
CA GLU A 285 -29.80 -6.81 6.07
C GLU A 285 -28.76 -7.27 7.09
N GLY A 286 -28.64 -8.59 7.31
CA GLY A 286 -27.62 -9.18 8.17
C GLY A 286 -26.56 -9.96 7.39
N LEU A 287 -25.75 -10.71 8.13
CA LEU A 287 -24.69 -11.55 7.56
C LEU A 287 -25.26 -12.69 6.68
N ALA A 288 -24.40 -13.26 5.84
CA ALA A 288 -24.66 -14.52 5.15
C ALA A 288 -23.53 -15.53 5.43
N ILE A 289 -23.83 -16.83 5.45
CA ILE A 289 -22.85 -17.90 5.69
C ILE A 289 -23.11 -19.10 4.77
N GLY A 290 -22.07 -19.76 4.30
CA GLY A 290 -22.20 -20.87 3.37
C GLY A 290 -20.93 -21.67 3.16
N VAL A 291 -20.93 -22.44 2.06
CA VAL A 291 -19.74 -23.11 1.54
C VAL A 291 -19.53 -22.77 0.07
N VAL A 292 -18.29 -22.87 -0.38
CA VAL A 292 -17.89 -22.65 -1.77
C VAL A 292 -16.79 -23.63 -2.18
N ALA A 293 -16.83 -24.10 -3.42
CA ALA A 293 -15.71 -24.82 -4.02
C ALA A 293 -14.76 -23.80 -4.65
N LEU A 294 -13.55 -23.65 -4.10
CA LEU A 294 -12.58 -22.68 -4.61
C LEU A 294 -11.94 -23.18 -5.91
N GLU A 295 -12.27 -22.49 -6.99
CA GLU A 295 -11.67 -22.64 -8.31
C GLU A 295 -10.42 -21.72 -8.42
N ALA A 296 -9.49 -22.00 -9.35
CA ALA A 296 -8.35 -21.11 -9.52
C ALA A 296 -8.81 -19.82 -10.22
N GLY A 297 -8.49 -18.67 -9.63
CA GLY A 297 -9.05 -17.39 -10.05
C GLY A 297 -10.42 -17.09 -9.42
N PHE A 298 -10.83 -17.82 -8.37
CA PHE A 298 -12.00 -17.43 -7.57
C PHE A 298 -11.83 -16.00 -7.05
N GLU A 299 -12.65 -15.10 -7.56
CA GLU A 299 -12.75 -13.72 -7.08
C GLU A 299 -13.76 -13.65 -5.95
N ILE A 300 -13.41 -12.88 -4.92
CA ILE A 300 -14.23 -12.77 -3.73
C ILE A 300 -15.39 -11.82 -4.05
N PRO A 301 -16.65 -12.29 -3.96
CA PRO A 301 -17.79 -11.48 -4.36
C PRO A 301 -17.98 -10.27 -3.44
N ARG A 302 -18.58 -9.21 -3.98
CA ARG A 302 -18.92 -8.00 -3.21
C ARG A 302 -19.96 -8.26 -2.13
N SER A 303 -20.89 -9.17 -2.36
CA SER A 303 -21.83 -9.69 -1.36
C SER A 303 -22.31 -11.07 -1.77
N LEU A 304 -22.85 -11.85 -0.84
CA LEU A 304 -23.45 -13.14 -1.12
C LEU A 304 -24.97 -13.04 -1.37
N PRO A 305 -25.52 -13.81 -2.34
CA PRO A 305 -24.85 -14.84 -3.15
C PRO A 305 -24.07 -14.32 -4.39
N GLY A 306 -24.04 -13.01 -4.67
CA GLY A 306 -23.25 -12.42 -5.77
C GLY A 306 -23.74 -12.77 -7.19
N GLN A 307 -23.14 -12.15 -8.22
CA GLN A 307 -23.45 -12.42 -9.65
C GLN A 307 -22.61 -13.56 -10.26
N ALA A 308 -21.54 -14.01 -9.57
CA ALA A 308 -20.67 -15.07 -10.05
C ALA A 308 -21.36 -16.44 -9.91
N THR A 309 -21.40 -17.20 -11.00
CA THR A 309 -22.07 -18.50 -11.14
C THR A 309 -21.40 -19.68 -10.41
N ASP A 310 -20.43 -19.41 -9.54
CA ASP A 310 -19.60 -20.44 -8.87
C ASP A 310 -19.67 -20.36 -7.32
N ILE A 311 -20.84 -20.07 -6.76
CA ILE A 311 -21.05 -20.09 -5.30
C ILE A 311 -22.03 -21.21 -4.89
N ALA A 312 -21.52 -22.12 -4.05
CA ALA A 312 -22.07 -23.45 -3.83
C ALA A 312 -23.35 -23.45 -2.97
N TRP A 313 -23.39 -23.06 -1.70
CA TRP A 313 -24.66 -22.98 -0.95
C TRP A 313 -24.55 -21.95 0.17
N VAL A 314 -25.47 -20.98 0.22
CA VAL A 314 -25.42 -19.85 1.17
C VAL A 314 -26.75 -19.68 1.88
N TRP A 315 -26.71 -19.56 3.20
CA TRP A 315 -27.83 -19.09 4.01
C TRP A 315 -27.77 -17.56 4.13
N LYS A 316 -28.82 -16.87 3.65
CA LYS A 316 -29.02 -15.42 3.76
C LYS A 316 -30.49 -15.14 4.14
N GLY A 317 -30.72 -14.31 5.14
CA GLY A 317 -32.07 -14.06 5.66
C GLY A 317 -32.73 -15.36 6.15
N THR A 318 -33.88 -15.75 5.59
CA THR A 318 -34.52 -17.05 5.84
C THR A 318 -34.25 -18.09 4.74
N ASP A 319 -33.50 -17.76 3.69
CA ASP A 319 -33.34 -18.62 2.52
C ASP A 319 -31.95 -19.26 2.45
N VAL A 320 -31.91 -20.55 2.09
CA VAL A 320 -30.70 -21.23 1.60
C VAL A 320 -30.74 -21.23 0.08
N LEU A 321 -29.69 -20.64 -0.51
CA LEU A 321 -29.59 -20.32 -1.92
C LEU A 321 -28.47 -21.16 -2.57
N HIS A 322 -28.74 -21.69 -3.76
CA HIS A 322 -27.78 -22.29 -4.68
C HIS A 322 -28.05 -21.77 -6.08
N ASP A 323 -27.02 -21.29 -6.79
CA ASP A 323 -27.17 -20.69 -8.13
C ASP A 323 -28.30 -19.64 -8.19
N GLN A 324 -28.39 -18.81 -7.15
CA GLN A 324 -29.42 -17.77 -6.96
C GLN A 324 -30.88 -18.29 -6.84
N LYS A 325 -31.08 -19.60 -6.70
CA LYS A 325 -32.39 -20.23 -6.44
C LYS A 325 -32.51 -20.64 -4.97
N THR A 326 -33.69 -20.43 -4.39
CA THR A 326 -33.99 -20.92 -3.04
C THR A 326 -34.19 -22.43 -3.07
N GLU A 327 -33.29 -23.16 -2.41
CA GLU A 327 -33.39 -24.60 -2.18
C GLU A 327 -34.27 -24.90 -0.95
N ARG A 328 -34.14 -24.06 0.09
CA ARG A 328 -34.84 -24.28 1.37
C ARG A 328 -35.04 -22.99 2.13
N LYS A 329 -36.10 -22.94 2.94
CA LYS A 329 -36.31 -21.89 3.96
C LYS A 329 -35.98 -22.39 5.37
N MET A 330 -35.32 -21.54 6.15
CA MET A 330 -34.90 -21.77 7.52
C MET A 330 -35.81 -21.02 8.50
N ASP A 331 -36.01 -21.61 9.68
CA ASP A 331 -36.89 -21.06 10.72
C ASP A 331 -36.31 -19.82 11.43
N PHE A 332 -35.03 -19.50 11.20
CA PHE A 332 -34.36 -18.33 11.74
C PHE A 332 -33.97 -17.36 10.62
N ASN A 333 -34.18 -16.06 10.86
CA ASN A 333 -33.77 -15.00 9.93
C ASN A 333 -32.41 -14.43 10.34
N LEU A 334 -31.37 -14.64 9.54
CA LEU A 334 -30.02 -14.12 9.81
C LEU A 334 -29.95 -12.59 9.96
N ASN A 335 -30.92 -11.84 9.41
CA ASN A 335 -31.00 -10.38 9.60
C ASN A 335 -31.25 -9.99 11.07
N SER A 336 -31.73 -10.92 11.89
CA SER A 336 -31.99 -10.73 13.33
C SER A 336 -30.84 -11.17 14.24
N ALA A 337 -29.68 -11.50 13.68
CA ALA A 337 -28.50 -11.94 14.42
C ALA A 337 -28.04 -10.89 15.45
N LYS A 338 -27.75 -11.35 16.68
CA LYS A 338 -27.30 -10.51 17.80
C LYS A 338 -25.87 -10.81 18.21
N ILE A 339 -25.25 -9.87 18.91
CA ILE A 339 -23.94 -10.07 19.53
C ILE A 339 -23.98 -11.33 20.42
N GLY A 340 -23.07 -12.27 20.17
CA GLY A 340 -22.96 -13.55 20.86
C GLY A 340 -23.54 -14.74 20.11
N ASP A 341 -24.44 -14.53 19.13
CA ASP A 341 -25.02 -15.61 18.34
C ASP A 341 -23.95 -16.35 17.53
N LYS A 342 -24.11 -17.68 17.42
CA LYS A 342 -23.24 -18.57 16.66
C LYS A 342 -23.95 -19.17 15.45
N PHE A 343 -23.31 -19.12 14.30
CA PHE A 343 -23.79 -19.70 13.06
C PHE A 343 -22.73 -20.61 12.46
N GLY A 344 -23.11 -21.80 12.03
CA GLY A 344 -22.14 -22.76 11.49
C GLY A 344 -22.66 -23.54 10.30
N VAL A 345 -21.73 -24.19 9.60
CA VAL A 345 -21.98 -25.06 8.45
C VAL A 345 -21.02 -26.24 8.46
N MET A 346 -21.51 -27.41 8.07
CA MET A 346 -20.75 -28.66 8.04
C MET A 346 -21.16 -29.49 6.83
N ARG A 347 -20.18 -30.03 6.11
CA ARG A 347 -20.40 -31.08 5.10
C ARG A 347 -20.10 -32.43 5.73
N LYS A 348 -21.08 -33.33 5.71
CA LYS A 348 -20.94 -34.71 6.18
C LYS A 348 -20.15 -35.57 5.18
N GLU A 349 -19.71 -36.76 5.61
CA GLU A 349 -18.97 -37.71 4.76
C GLU A 349 -19.75 -38.11 3.50
N ASP A 350 -21.05 -38.37 3.66
CA ASP A 350 -22.00 -38.72 2.60
C ASP A 350 -22.31 -37.58 1.60
N GLY A 351 -21.77 -36.38 1.83
CA GLY A 351 -21.99 -35.21 0.97
C GLY A 351 -23.22 -34.37 1.32
N ALA A 352 -23.90 -34.64 2.45
CA ALA A 352 -24.95 -33.77 2.96
C ALA A 352 -24.37 -32.49 3.60
N LEU A 353 -25.02 -31.35 3.38
CA LEU A 353 -24.67 -30.07 4.00
C LEU A 353 -25.68 -29.71 5.09
N HIS A 354 -25.20 -29.32 6.26
CA HIS A 354 -26.02 -28.93 7.41
C HIS A 354 -25.62 -27.54 7.91
N PHE A 355 -26.59 -26.70 8.25
CA PHE A 355 -26.38 -25.42 8.94
C PHE A 355 -26.72 -25.53 10.41
N PHE A 356 -26.07 -24.71 11.25
CA PHE A 356 -26.22 -24.72 12.70
C PHE A 356 -26.51 -23.31 13.20
N TYR A 357 -27.39 -23.20 14.19
CA TYR A 357 -27.64 -21.97 14.94
C TYR A 357 -27.51 -22.24 16.44
N ASN A 358 -26.60 -21.54 17.11
CA ASN A 358 -26.29 -21.68 18.55
C ASN A 358 -26.09 -23.15 18.99
N GLY A 359 -25.49 -23.97 18.11
CA GLY A 359 -25.20 -25.39 18.34
C GLY A 359 -26.31 -26.36 17.91
N ARG A 360 -27.51 -25.88 17.57
CA ARG A 360 -28.61 -26.71 17.05
C ARG A 360 -28.43 -26.95 15.55
N ASP A 361 -28.48 -28.21 15.12
CA ASP A 361 -28.54 -28.59 13.70
C ASP A 361 -29.92 -28.21 13.11
N MET A 362 -29.90 -27.43 12.05
CA MET A 362 -31.11 -26.93 11.34
C MET A 362 -31.60 -27.93 10.27
N GLY A 363 -31.00 -29.11 10.22
CA GLY A 363 -31.30 -30.20 9.29
C GLY A 363 -30.55 -30.07 7.96
N MET A 364 -30.72 -31.09 7.12
CA MET A 364 -30.07 -31.17 5.82
C MET A 364 -30.52 -30.04 4.90
N ALA A 365 -29.56 -29.26 4.40
CA ALA A 365 -29.77 -28.10 3.54
C ALA A 365 -29.49 -28.41 2.06
N ALA A 366 -28.57 -29.34 1.78
CA ALA A 366 -28.24 -29.80 0.43
C ALA A 366 -27.64 -31.22 0.47
N THR A 367 -27.59 -31.89 -0.68
CA THR A 367 -26.92 -33.19 -0.88
C THR A 367 -25.91 -33.09 -2.02
N ASN A 368 -25.03 -34.09 -2.16
CA ASN A 368 -24.00 -34.15 -3.20
C ASN A 368 -22.99 -32.97 -3.19
N VAL A 369 -22.73 -32.38 -2.02
CA VAL A 369 -21.76 -31.28 -1.91
C VAL A 369 -20.32 -31.81 -2.11
N PRO A 370 -19.47 -31.14 -2.93
CA PRO A 370 -18.10 -31.57 -3.20
C PRO A 370 -17.24 -31.76 -1.93
N GLN A 371 -16.22 -32.62 -2.00
CA GLN A 371 -15.32 -32.86 -0.86
C GLN A 371 -14.38 -31.68 -0.55
N LYS A 372 -13.84 -31.01 -1.59
CA LYS A 372 -12.92 -29.87 -1.41
C LYS A 372 -13.70 -28.55 -1.40
N ILE A 373 -14.25 -28.20 -0.26
CA ILE A 373 -15.04 -26.97 -0.07
C ILE A 373 -14.43 -26.10 1.03
N HIS A 374 -14.60 -24.79 0.92
CA HIS A 374 -14.24 -23.80 1.93
C HIS A 374 -15.50 -23.23 2.56
N GLY A 375 -15.44 -22.88 3.84
CA GLY A 375 -16.48 -22.07 4.47
C GLY A 375 -16.39 -20.63 3.95
N ILE A 376 -17.53 -19.97 3.78
CA ILE A 376 -17.61 -18.57 3.34
C ILE A 376 -18.59 -17.79 4.22
N VAL A 377 -18.27 -16.55 4.56
CA VAL A 377 -19.13 -15.63 5.34
C VAL A 377 -19.10 -14.25 4.69
N ASP A 378 -20.26 -13.62 4.56
CA ASP A 378 -20.40 -12.21 4.22
C ASP A 378 -20.73 -11.41 5.48
N VAL A 379 -19.78 -10.60 5.97
CA VAL A 379 -19.92 -9.72 7.14
C VAL A 379 -20.70 -8.47 6.72
N HIS A 380 -21.96 -8.67 6.35
CA HIS A 380 -22.80 -7.70 5.67
C HIS A 380 -23.76 -6.96 6.61
N GLY A 381 -24.20 -5.79 6.16
CA GLY A 381 -25.30 -5.05 6.74
C GLY A 381 -25.11 -4.72 8.23
N SER A 382 -26.03 -5.17 9.08
CA SER A 382 -26.01 -4.91 10.52
C SER A 382 -24.89 -5.63 11.26
N THR A 383 -24.30 -6.69 10.70
CA THR A 383 -23.16 -7.38 11.31
C THR A 383 -21.86 -6.73 10.87
N ILE A 384 -21.02 -6.34 11.82
CA ILE A 384 -19.76 -5.61 11.52
C ILE A 384 -18.51 -6.37 11.94
N HIS A 385 -18.60 -7.34 12.85
CA HIS A 385 -17.46 -8.14 13.30
C HIS A 385 -17.91 -9.57 13.62
N VAL A 386 -17.22 -10.56 13.04
CA VAL A 386 -17.40 -11.99 13.33
C VAL A 386 -16.08 -12.65 13.74
N GLU A 387 -16.16 -13.71 14.53
CA GLU A 387 -15.01 -14.47 15.06
C GLU A 387 -15.23 -15.96 14.86
N LEU A 388 -14.21 -16.72 14.43
CA LEU A 388 -14.27 -18.18 14.38
C LEU A 388 -14.40 -18.78 15.78
N VAL A 389 -15.33 -19.72 15.95
CA VAL A 389 -15.46 -20.49 17.19
C VAL A 389 -14.47 -21.65 17.13
N GLU A 390 -13.47 -21.64 18.02
CA GLU A 390 -12.50 -22.72 18.13
C GLU A 390 -13.20 -24.06 18.38
N GLN A 391 -12.89 -25.07 17.54
CA GLN A 391 -13.29 -26.44 17.79
C GLN A 391 -12.42 -27.00 18.92
N ILE A 392 -12.86 -26.84 20.17
CA ILE A 392 -12.42 -27.72 21.25
C ILE A 392 -13.02 -29.09 20.92
N ARG A 393 -12.23 -30.00 20.36
CA ARG A 393 -12.57 -31.42 20.41
C ARG A 393 -12.45 -31.82 21.88
N GLU A 394 -13.58 -32.14 22.49
CA GLU A 394 -13.63 -32.81 23.78
C GLU A 394 -12.96 -34.18 23.62
N GLU A 395 -11.65 -34.24 23.85
CA GLU A 395 -10.99 -35.49 24.20
C GLU A 395 -10.65 -35.41 25.69
N THR A 396 -11.48 -36.12 26.44
CA THR A 396 -11.24 -36.55 27.82
C THR A 396 -9.85 -37.18 27.94
N THR A 397 -8.95 -36.59 28.72
CA THR A 397 -8.17 -37.22 29.82
C THR A 397 -6.97 -36.34 30.27
N GLU A 398 -6.58 -36.58 31.51
CA GLU A 398 -5.71 -35.83 32.43
C GLU A 398 -4.26 -35.52 32.01
N PRO A 399 -3.55 -34.63 32.76
CA PRO A 399 -2.36 -33.94 32.29
C PRO A 399 -1.07 -34.73 32.56
N THR A 400 -0.23 -34.90 31.53
CA THR A 400 1.19 -35.18 31.72
C THR A 400 2.08 -34.52 30.67
N GLY A 401 2.97 -33.64 31.14
CA GLY A 401 4.38 -33.64 30.74
C GLY A 401 4.78 -33.14 29.35
N ALA A 402 5.03 -31.83 29.25
CA ALA A 402 6.12 -31.17 28.53
C ALA A 402 6.72 -31.76 27.23
N ALA A 403 6.47 -31.07 26.09
CA ALA A 403 7.43 -30.34 25.21
C ALA A 403 7.01 -30.39 23.71
N PHE A 404 6.33 -29.37 23.13
CA PHE A 404 6.83 -28.20 22.36
C PHE A 404 7.52 -28.56 21.00
N THR A 405 7.32 -27.94 19.82
CA THR A 405 7.14 -26.53 19.43
C THR A 405 6.74 -26.41 17.93
N GLY A 406 5.96 -25.38 17.54
CA GLY A 406 5.77 -25.02 16.13
C GLY A 406 5.04 -23.69 15.88
N ILE A 407 5.16 -22.71 16.78
CA ILE A 407 4.63 -21.35 16.62
C ILE A 407 5.79 -20.47 16.18
N SER A 408 5.60 -19.57 15.20
CA SER A 408 6.65 -18.63 14.81
C SER A 408 7.08 -17.81 16.03
N ARG A 409 8.35 -17.41 16.09
CA ARG A 409 8.91 -16.71 17.26
C ARG A 409 8.18 -15.40 17.57
N ILE A 410 7.54 -14.78 16.56
CA ILE A 410 6.83 -13.51 16.69
C ILE A 410 5.37 -13.67 17.13
N ASP A 411 4.69 -14.75 16.74
CA ASP A 411 3.31 -15.00 17.19
C ASP A 411 3.25 -15.26 18.69
N ARG A 412 4.28 -15.91 19.27
CA ARG A 412 4.42 -16.06 20.73
C ARG A 412 4.61 -14.72 21.45
N VAL A 413 5.24 -13.75 20.80
CA VAL A 413 5.42 -12.39 21.34
C VAL A 413 4.06 -11.69 21.34
N PHE A 414 3.32 -11.73 20.24
CA PHE A 414 1.99 -11.09 20.15
C PHE A 414 0.94 -11.72 21.07
N GLU A 415 0.98 -13.03 21.26
CA GLU A 415 0.15 -13.74 22.23
C GLU A 415 0.34 -13.20 23.65
N LYS A 416 1.60 -13.10 24.09
CA LYS A 416 1.96 -12.55 25.40
C LYS A 416 1.48 -11.12 25.59
N MET A 417 1.62 -10.29 24.55
CA MET A 417 1.12 -8.92 24.57
C MET A 417 -0.41 -8.90 24.71
N ARG A 418 -1.14 -9.72 23.94
CA ARG A 418 -2.60 -9.84 24.03
C ARG A 418 -3.07 -10.22 25.44
N GLN A 419 -2.46 -11.26 26.03
CA GLN A 419 -2.78 -11.72 27.39
C GLN A 419 -2.64 -10.61 28.44
N THR A 420 -1.60 -9.79 28.31
CA THR A 420 -1.39 -8.65 29.22
C THR A 420 -2.43 -7.56 29.01
N ILE A 421 -2.79 -7.23 27.77
CA ILE A 421 -3.86 -6.25 27.50
C ILE A 421 -5.21 -6.78 28.00
N ASP A 422 -5.50 -8.06 27.84
CA ASP A 422 -6.72 -8.68 28.36
C ASP A 422 -6.78 -8.68 29.89
N LEU A 423 -5.64 -8.77 30.58
CA LEU A 423 -5.58 -8.60 32.02
C LEU A 423 -5.89 -7.15 32.43
N LEU A 424 -5.35 -6.15 31.72
CA LEU A 424 -5.69 -4.74 31.97
C LEU A 424 -7.19 -4.48 31.79
N LYS A 425 -7.86 -5.14 30.83
CA LYS A 425 -9.32 -4.97 30.63
C LYS A 425 -10.15 -5.33 31.87
N LYS A 426 -9.67 -6.24 32.71
CA LYS A 426 -10.44 -6.75 33.87
C LYS A 426 -10.63 -5.71 34.96
N LYS A 427 -9.72 -4.73 35.10
CA LYS A 427 -9.75 -3.69 36.15
C LYS A 427 -10.07 -4.30 37.53
N ASP A 428 -9.35 -5.35 37.90
CA ASP A 428 -9.57 -6.10 39.15
C ASP A 428 -8.44 -5.78 40.14
N GLU A 429 -8.80 -5.23 41.30
CA GLU A 429 -7.87 -4.82 42.35
C GLU A 429 -7.03 -6.00 42.87
N ARG A 430 -7.62 -7.20 42.94
CA ARG A 430 -6.92 -8.42 43.40
C ARG A 430 -5.85 -8.87 42.42
N SER A 431 -5.97 -8.47 41.15
CA SER A 431 -5.07 -8.87 40.07
C SER A 431 -3.87 -7.94 39.89
N ILE A 432 -3.86 -6.76 40.53
CA ILE A 432 -2.85 -5.70 40.31
C ILE A 432 -1.41 -6.22 40.39
N ARG A 433 -1.09 -7.04 41.39
CA ARG A 433 0.25 -7.62 41.55
C ARG A 433 0.65 -8.51 40.36
N SER A 434 -0.28 -9.31 39.85
CA SER A 434 -0.06 -10.12 38.65
C SER A 434 0.03 -9.27 37.38
N THR A 435 -0.75 -8.19 37.31
CA THR A 435 -0.73 -7.21 36.21
C THR A 435 0.63 -6.53 36.10
N ILE A 436 1.23 -6.12 37.22
CA ILE A 436 2.60 -5.56 37.23
C ILE A 436 3.58 -6.52 36.56
N HIS A 437 3.55 -7.79 36.95
CA HIS A 437 4.45 -8.81 36.39
C HIS A 437 4.23 -9.00 34.89
N MET A 438 2.97 -9.08 34.45
CA MET A 438 2.64 -9.29 33.05
C MET A 438 2.96 -8.09 32.15
N VAL A 439 2.71 -6.86 32.61
CA VAL A 439 3.13 -5.64 31.91
C VAL A 439 4.65 -5.60 31.80
N HIS A 440 5.36 -5.98 32.87
CA HIS A 440 6.82 -5.99 32.88
C HIS A 440 7.38 -6.99 31.87
N GLU A 441 6.97 -8.25 31.96
CA GLU A 441 7.54 -9.31 31.11
C GLU A 441 7.09 -9.21 29.65
N HIS A 442 5.83 -8.87 29.41
CA HIS A 442 5.24 -9.01 28.07
C HIS A 442 5.11 -7.71 27.29
N LEU A 443 5.29 -6.54 27.92
CA LEU A 443 5.28 -5.27 27.20
C LEU A 443 6.64 -4.59 27.30
N TYR A 444 7.13 -4.38 28.53
CA TYR A 444 8.39 -3.69 28.77
C TYR A 444 9.62 -4.53 28.36
N MET A 445 9.77 -5.74 28.88
CA MET A 445 10.93 -6.59 28.59
C MET A 445 10.98 -7.05 27.14
N LEU A 446 9.83 -7.23 26.48
CA LEU A 446 9.78 -7.50 25.03
C LEU A 446 10.36 -6.33 24.22
N TYR A 447 10.01 -5.08 24.57
CA TYR A 447 10.60 -3.89 23.96
C TYR A 447 12.11 -3.76 24.26
N ALA A 448 12.49 -4.01 25.52
CA ALA A 448 13.87 -3.86 25.98
C ALA A 448 14.82 -4.88 25.32
N LYS A 449 14.39 -6.14 25.16
CA LYS A 449 15.17 -7.23 24.56
C LYS A 449 15.34 -7.10 23.05
N HIS A 450 14.35 -6.55 22.34
CA HIS A 450 14.41 -6.44 20.88
C HIS A 450 14.84 -5.03 20.47
N LYS A 451 16.08 -4.88 19.98
CA LYS A 451 16.66 -3.58 19.60
C LYS A 451 16.35 -3.14 18.16
N ALA A 452 15.86 -4.05 17.31
CA ALA A 452 15.55 -3.75 15.92
C ALA A 452 14.33 -2.82 15.78
N ARG A 453 14.50 -1.69 15.09
CA ARG A 453 13.47 -0.63 14.97
C ARG A 453 12.19 -1.13 14.30
N ASN A 454 12.31 -1.86 13.19
CA ASN A 454 11.17 -2.44 12.47
C ASN A 454 10.34 -3.41 13.34
N LEU A 455 11.00 -4.19 14.20
CA LEU A 455 10.31 -5.11 15.11
C LEU A 455 9.61 -4.35 16.25
N ARG A 456 10.24 -3.30 16.80
CA ARG A 456 9.60 -2.42 17.79
C ARG A 456 8.38 -1.70 17.23
N GLN A 457 8.49 -1.20 16.00
CA GLN A 457 7.37 -0.60 15.27
C GLN A 457 6.23 -1.61 15.11
N LEU A 458 6.53 -2.83 14.62
CA LEU A 458 5.53 -3.88 14.43
C LEU A 458 4.83 -4.29 15.74
N MET A 459 5.57 -4.36 16.85
CA MET A 459 4.97 -4.57 18.18
C MET A 459 4.08 -3.40 18.62
N GLY A 460 4.49 -2.15 18.33
CA GLY A 460 3.66 -0.97 18.56
C GLY A 460 2.37 -0.98 17.74
N ASP A 461 2.45 -1.31 16.46
CA ASP A 461 1.28 -1.46 15.57
C ASP A 461 0.36 -2.59 16.04
N LYS A 462 0.93 -3.68 16.60
CA LYS A 462 0.13 -4.74 17.24
C LYS A 462 -0.62 -4.22 18.46
N LEU A 463 -0.03 -3.35 19.27
CA LEU A 463 -0.72 -2.72 20.40
C LEU A 463 -1.89 -1.84 19.96
N VAL A 464 -1.79 -1.19 18.80
CA VAL A 464 -2.92 -0.45 18.19
C VAL A 464 -4.08 -1.40 17.88
N GLN A 465 -3.82 -2.53 17.22
CA GLN A 465 -4.84 -3.55 16.92
C GLN A 465 -5.51 -4.11 18.20
N LEU A 466 -4.78 -4.15 19.31
CA LEU A 466 -5.30 -4.60 20.61
C LEU A 466 -6.03 -3.49 21.40
N ASN A 467 -6.17 -2.30 20.81
CA ASN A 467 -6.68 -1.09 21.46
C ASN A 467 -5.97 -0.79 22.79
N ALA A 468 -4.66 -1.05 22.85
CA ALA A 468 -3.91 -1.04 24.09
C ALA A 468 -3.81 0.37 24.70
N ALA A 469 -3.69 1.43 23.89
CA ALA A 469 -3.64 2.80 24.40
C ALA A 469 -4.90 3.14 25.22
N PHE A 470 -6.08 2.75 24.73
CA PHE A 470 -7.34 2.92 25.45
C PHE A 470 -7.34 2.11 26.75
N HIS A 471 -7.00 0.83 26.70
CA HIS A 471 -7.02 -0.03 27.88
C HIS A 471 -5.98 0.35 28.95
N ILE A 472 -4.80 0.81 28.53
CA ILE A 472 -3.79 1.35 29.45
C ILE A 472 -4.33 2.62 30.13
N THR A 473 -4.93 3.54 29.36
CA THR A 473 -5.50 4.78 29.90
C THR A 473 -6.62 4.49 30.90
N GLU A 474 -7.52 3.59 30.54
CA GLU A 474 -8.63 3.16 31.39
C GLU A 474 -8.16 2.44 32.66
N TYR A 475 -7.05 1.72 32.59
CA TYR A 475 -6.45 1.09 33.76
C TYR A 475 -5.74 2.10 34.67
N ILE A 476 -5.09 3.12 34.11
CA ILE A 476 -4.51 4.24 34.89
C ILE A 476 -5.62 4.94 35.69
N LYS A 477 -6.77 5.23 35.07
CA LYS A 477 -7.94 5.80 35.77
C LYS A 477 -8.44 4.89 36.88
N PHE A 478 -8.60 3.59 36.60
CA PHE A 478 -9.00 2.60 37.59
C PHE A 478 -8.06 2.56 38.81
N LEU A 479 -6.74 2.61 38.60
CA LEU A 479 -5.79 2.66 39.70
C LEU A 479 -5.98 3.90 40.58
N CYS A 480 -6.26 5.06 39.97
CA CYS A 480 -6.60 6.28 40.71
C CYS A 480 -7.90 6.11 41.52
N GLU A 481 -8.92 5.45 40.97
CA GLU A 481 -10.18 5.13 41.68
C GLU A 481 -9.94 4.21 42.89
N CYS A 482 -9.01 3.27 42.79
CA CYS A 482 -8.56 2.43 43.91
C CYS A 482 -7.69 3.18 44.94
N GLY A 483 -7.40 4.47 44.76
CA GLY A 483 -6.49 5.24 45.61
C GLY A 483 -5.01 4.84 45.45
N ILE A 484 -4.67 4.10 44.39
CA ILE A 484 -3.30 3.69 44.07
C ILE A 484 -2.72 4.76 43.15
N GLU A 485 -2.05 5.74 43.75
CA GLU A 485 -1.34 6.79 43.01
C GLU A 485 0.17 6.59 43.05
N ASN A 486 0.87 6.83 41.94
CA ASN A 486 2.34 6.83 41.85
C ASN A 486 3.02 5.50 42.28
N ASP A 487 2.33 4.38 42.12
CA ASP A 487 2.88 3.04 42.36
C ASP A 487 3.67 2.52 41.13
N LYS A 488 4.44 1.45 41.31
CA LYS A 488 5.28 0.80 40.30
C LYS A 488 4.52 0.45 39.01
N ILE A 489 3.22 0.14 39.11
CA ILE A 489 2.40 -0.13 37.93
C ILE A 489 2.19 1.11 37.06
N HIS A 490 2.04 2.31 37.66
CA HIS A 490 1.88 3.56 36.90
C HIS A 490 3.15 3.89 36.13
N GLU A 491 4.30 3.81 36.80
CA GLU A 491 5.61 4.03 36.19
C GLU A 491 5.81 3.08 34.99
N LEU A 492 5.45 1.81 35.16
CA LEU A 492 5.61 0.80 34.13
C LEU A 492 4.68 1.02 32.93
N LEU A 493 3.39 1.35 33.17
CA LEU A 493 2.44 1.66 32.11
C LEU A 493 2.86 2.91 31.32
N ARG A 494 3.34 3.95 32.00
CA ARG A 494 3.90 5.15 31.34
C ARG A 494 5.12 4.82 30.51
N THR A 495 6.02 3.98 31.03
CA THR A 495 7.22 3.53 30.32
C THR A 495 6.86 2.74 29.05
N VAL A 496 5.83 1.89 29.11
CA VAL A 496 5.29 1.20 27.92
C VAL A 496 4.77 2.22 26.91
N CYS A 497 3.95 3.19 27.35
CA CYS A 497 3.44 4.24 26.45
C CYS A 497 4.56 5.05 25.81
N LEU A 498 5.58 5.46 26.58
CA LEU A 498 6.75 6.18 26.11
C LEU A 498 7.50 5.40 25.03
N ASN A 499 7.81 4.13 25.31
CA ASN A 499 8.59 3.27 24.42
C ASN A 499 7.86 3.00 23.09
N TYR A 500 6.58 2.61 23.14
CA TYR A 500 5.86 2.24 21.93
C TYR A 500 5.38 3.45 21.12
N SER A 501 5.19 4.62 21.75
CA SER A 501 4.90 5.87 21.02
C SER A 501 6.12 6.44 20.31
N ASP A 502 7.34 6.17 20.80
CA ASP A 502 8.59 6.46 20.08
C ASP A 502 8.74 5.53 18.86
N ALA A 503 8.47 4.24 19.04
CA ALA A 503 8.69 3.24 17.99
C ALA A 503 7.60 3.20 16.90
N SER A 504 6.35 3.59 17.22
CA SER A 504 5.23 3.56 16.28
C SER A 504 4.43 4.86 16.33
N LEU A 505 4.42 5.58 15.20
CA LEU A 505 3.56 6.75 15.01
C LEU A 505 2.07 6.39 15.07
N GLN A 506 1.69 5.15 14.68
CA GLN A 506 0.30 4.69 14.82
C GLN A 506 -0.10 4.56 16.30
N PHE A 507 0.81 4.02 17.13
CA PHE A 507 0.57 3.95 18.56
C PHE A 507 0.52 5.35 19.20
N ALA A 508 1.43 6.25 18.81
CA ALA A 508 1.39 7.66 19.22
C ALA A 508 0.08 8.38 18.79
N ARG A 509 -0.43 8.09 17.59
CA ARG A 509 -1.74 8.57 17.11
C ARG A 509 -2.87 8.02 17.98
N SER A 510 -2.86 6.73 18.30
CA SER A 510 -3.88 6.10 19.13
C SER A 510 -3.94 6.67 20.55
N ILE A 511 -2.80 7.07 21.14
CA ILE A 511 -2.76 7.76 22.44
C ILE A 511 -3.55 9.08 22.39
N GLY A 512 -3.44 9.84 21.31
CA GLY A 512 -4.19 11.10 21.14
C GLY A 512 -5.70 10.93 21.01
N GLN A 513 -6.18 9.71 20.76
CA GLN A 513 -7.61 9.35 20.74
C GLN A 513 -8.14 8.95 22.12
N THR A 514 -7.31 9.02 23.16
CA THR A 514 -7.63 8.68 24.56
C THR A 514 -7.46 9.89 25.48
N ASP A 515 -7.89 9.75 26.73
CA ASP A 515 -7.70 10.80 27.75
C ASP A 515 -6.27 10.89 28.31
N LEU A 516 -5.34 10.02 27.87
CA LEU A 516 -3.99 9.96 28.43
C LEU A 516 -3.26 11.30 28.32
N LEU A 517 -3.32 11.97 27.16
CA LEU A 517 -2.69 13.29 27.01
C LEU A 517 -3.28 14.33 27.97
N GLY A 518 -4.58 14.24 28.26
CA GLY A 518 -5.25 15.09 29.25
C GLY A 518 -4.74 14.83 30.66
N ILE A 519 -4.63 13.56 31.06
CA ILE A 519 -4.09 13.15 32.36
C ILE A 519 -2.67 13.67 32.54
N LEU A 520 -1.79 13.43 31.56
CA LEU A 520 -0.39 13.87 31.60
C LEU A 520 -0.29 15.41 31.67
N SER A 521 -1.13 16.13 30.92
CA SER A 521 -1.14 17.60 30.92
C SER A 521 -1.58 18.16 32.28
N ALA A 522 -2.57 17.55 32.92
CA ALA A 522 -3.02 17.95 34.26
C ALA A 522 -1.92 17.73 35.32
N GLU A 523 -1.18 16.63 35.23
CA GLU A 523 -0.03 16.37 36.12
C GLU A 523 1.09 17.38 35.93
N LEU A 524 1.43 17.73 34.69
CA LEU A 524 2.42 18.78 34.41
C LEU A 524 1.97 20.12 35.00
N ALA A 525 0.71 20.52 34.82
CA ALA A 525 0.19 21.72 35.45
C ALA A 525 0.28 21.67 36.99
N LYS A 526 -0.01 20.50 37.59
CA LYS A 526 0.06 20.28 39.05
C LYS A 526 1.49 20.37 39.60
N TYR A 527 2.49 19.90 38.86
CA TYR A 527 3.86 19.73 39.37
C TYR A 527 4.89 20.75 38.86
N GLN A 528 4.53 21.71 38.01
CA GLN A 528 5.42 22.69 37.36
C GLN A 528 6.54 23.27 38.23
N ASN A 529 6.23 23.68 39.47
CA ASN A 529 7.21 24.29 40.39
C ASN A 529 7.58 23.40 41.58
N ARG A 530 7.11 22.14 41.59
CA ARG A 530 7.22 21.23 42.74
C ARG A 530 7.96 19.94 42.40
N TYR A 531 8.09 19.60 41.11
CA TYR A 531 8.61 18.30 40.69
C TYR A 531 10.09 18.05 41.00
N MET A 532 10.87 19.11 41.21
CA MET A 532 12.28 19.00 41.60
C MET A 532 12.47 18.89 43.12
N SER A 533 11.52 19.39 43.91
CA SER A 533 11.57 19.37 45.38
C SER A 533 10.85 18.17 45.98
N GLU A 534 9.87 17.60 45.28
CA GLU A 534 9.10 16.46 45.74
C GLU A 534 9.65 15.14 45.21
N GLU A 535 9.80 14.17 46.12
CA GLU A 535 10.30 12.83 45.80
C GLU A 535 9.40 12.12 44.78
N GLY A 536 10.04 11.46 43.79
CA GLY A 536 9.37 10.71 42.71
C GLY A 536 8.66 11.56 41.65
N LYS A 537 8.50 12.88 41.83
CA LYS A 537 7.77 13.74 40.87
C LYS A 537 8.57 14.06 39.62
N LYS A 538 9.90 13.99 39.69
CA LYS A 538 10.77 14.18 38.54
C LYS A 538 10.50 13.18 37.43
N ASP A 539 10.37 11.89 37.76
CA ASP A 539 10.15 10.83 36.78
C ASP A 539 8.76 10.90 36.14
N ILE A 540 7.76 11.37 36.89
CA ILE A 540 6.41 11.65 36.39
C ILE A 540 6.44 12.75 35.32
N VAL A 541 7.10 13.87 35.61
CA VAL A 541 7.24 14.99 34.67
C VAL A 541 8.05 14.57 33.44
N MET A 542 9.17 13.85 33.62
CA MET A 542 9.99 13.36 32.51
C MET A 542 9.22 12.41 31.59
N SER A 543 8.52 11.43 32.15
CA SER A 543 7.70 10.49 31.34
C SER A 543 6.52 11.18 30.65
N ALA A 544 5.87 12.15 31.31
CA ALA A 544 4.80 12.95 30.70
C ALA A 544 5.31 13.72 29.48
N PHE A 545 6.43 14.44 29.62
CA PHE A 545 7.01 15.18 28.50
C PHE A 545 7.52 14.26 27.39
N GLY A 546 8.09 13.09 27.71
CA GLY A 546 8.50 12.13 26.69
C GLY A 546 7.34 11.64 25.84
N ILE A 547 6.22 11.25 26.47
CA ILE A 547 5.00 10.81 25.77
C ILE A 547 4.41 11.97 24.96
N LEU A 548 4.32 13.17 25.55
CA LEU A 548 3.82 14.36 24.86
C LEU A 548 4.71 14.75 23.68
N HIS A 549 6.03 14.61 23.78
CA HIS A 549 6.95 14.86 22.69
C HIS A 549 6.68 13.90 21.52
N ASN A 550 6.65 12.60 21.79
CA ASN A 550 6.40 11.58 20.78
C ASN A 550 5.05 11.79 20.08
N CYS A 551 4.00 12.04 20.85
CA CYS A 551 2.66 12.25 20.31
C CYS A 551 2.50 13.60 19.58
N SER A 552 3.39 14.59 19.82
CA SER A 552 3.38 15.88 19.10
C SER A 552 3.89 15.79 17.66
N LYS A 553 4.63 14.72 17.33
CA LYS A 553 5.11 14.43 15.97
C LYS A 553 3.96 14.04 15.02
N VAL A 554 2.80 13.65 15.57
CA VAL A 554 1.60 13.25 14.82
C VAL A 554 0.70 14.47 14.59
N THR A 555 0.42 14.81 13.33
CA THR A 555 -0.33 16.03 12.99
C THR A 555 -1.77 16.04 13.48
N GLU A 556 -2.41 14.87 13.48
CA GLU A 556 -3.80 14.62 13.86
C GLU A 556 -4.02 14.89 15.35
N ASN A 557 -2.97 14.72 16.17
CA ASN A 557 -3.03 15.00 17.59
C ASN A 557 -3.01 16.50 17.89
N ARG A 558 -2.58 17.38 16.97
CA ARG A 558 -2.43 18.83 17.23
C ARG A 558 -3.70 19.47 17.78
N GLY A 559 -4.87 19.08 17.25
CA GLY A 559 -6.16 19.58 17.73
C GLY A 559 -6.39 19.25 19.22
N VAL A 560 -5.90 18.10 19.69
CA VAL A 560 -5.97 17.68 21.09
C VAL A 560 -5.07 18.57 21.95
N TYR A 561 -3.82 18.79 21.54
CA TYR A 561 -2.89 19.68 22.26
C TYR A 561 -3.41 21.11 22.42
N TYR A 562 -4.06 21.66 21.39
CA TYR A 562 -4.69 22.98 21.48
C TYR A 562 -5.86 22.99 22.44
N ARG A 563 -6.76 21.99 22.39
CA ARG A 563 -7.89 21.88 23.32
C ARG A 563 -7.44 21.75 24.78
N LEU A 564 -6.34 21.02 25.02
CA LEU A 564 -5.78 20.81 26.36
C LEU A 564 -4.90 21.97 26.85
N GLY A 565 -4.63 22.98 26.02
CA GLY A 565 -3.80 24.13 26.39
C GLY A 565 -2.32 23.77 26.67
N VAL A 566 -1.81 22.70 26.05
CA VAL A 566 -0.47 22.15 26.37
C VAL A 566 0.66 23.15 26.12
N ILE A 567 0.51 24.06 25.15
CA ILE A 567 1.50 25.11 24.89
C ILE A 567 1.73 25.95 26.17
N ASN A 568 0.65 26.40 26.82
CA ASN A 568 0.75 27.21 28.03
C ASN A 568 1.33 26.42 29.21
N ILE A 569 1.10 25.10 29.24
CA ILE A 569 1.63 24.20 30.27
C ILE A 569 3.14 23.99 30.06
N ALA A 570 3.59 23.83 28.81
CA ALA A 570 4.97 23.49 28.49
C ALA A 570 5.94 24.69 28.55
N VAL A 571 5.48 25.91 28.23
CA VAL A 571 6.33 27.12 28.18
C VAL A 571 7.11 27.37 29.49
N PRO A 572 6.52 27.25 30.69
CA PRO A 572 7.28 27.50 31.92
C PRO A 572 8.39 26.46 32.18
N TYR A 573 8.24 25.24 31.67
CA TYR A 573 9.27 24.20 31.78
C TYR A 573 10.50 24.47 30.93
N THR A 574 10.42 25.34 29.92
CA THR A 574 11.59 25.71 29.10
C THR A 574 12.43 26.82 29.74
N LYS A 575 11.99 27.37 30.88
CA LYS A 575 12.67 28.49 31.54
C LYS A 575 13.83 28.02 32.43
N PRO A 576 14.84 28.89 32.68
CA PRO A 576 15.94 28.58 33.59
C PRO A 576 15.46 28.10 34.96
N GLY A 577 16.21 27.17 35.57
CA GLY A 577 15.90 26.59 36.88
C GLY A 577 15.21 25.22 36.81
N ASN A 578 14.71 24.82 35.64
CA ASN A 578 14.20 23.47 35.40
C ASN A 578 15.33 22.46 35.12
N ASP A 579 15.03 21.17 35.30
CA ASP A 579 15.92 20.08 34.88
C ASP A 579 16.24 20.16 33.37
N GLU A 580 17.50 19.92 33.00
CA GLU A 580 17.99 20.08 31.63
C GLU A 580 17.23 19.22 30.63
N THR A 581 16.91 17.97 31.01
CA THR A 581 16.23 17.01 30.13
C THR A 581 14.75 17.37 29.98
N VAL A 582 14.12 17.81 31.08
CA VAL A 582 12.73 18.30 31.07
C VAL A 582 12.60 19.55 30.19
N ALA A 583 13.46 20.54 30.41
CA ALA A 583 13.46 21.78 29.65
C ALA A 583 13.69 21.54 28.15
N MET A 584 14.64 20.65 27.83
CA MET A 584 14.90 20.22 26.47
C MET A 584 13.66 19.57 25.83
N THR A 585 13.06 18.58 26.49
CA THR A 585 11.93 17.82 25.95
C THR A 585 10.69 18.71 25.80
N ALA A 586 10.45 19.61 26.75
CA ALA A 586 9.39 20.62 26.66
C ALA A 586 9.60 21.55 25.45
N LEU A 587 10.83 22.02 25.23
CA LEU A 587 11.18 22.87 24.10
C LEU A 587 11.06 22.13 22.76
N MET A 588 11.51 20.88 22.68
CA MET A 588 11.33 20.02 21.51
C MET A 588 9.83 19.80 21.22
N THR A 589 9.01 19.53 22.24
CA THR A 589 7.56 19.40 22.11
C THR A 589 6.92 20.68 21.55
N LEU A 590 7.27 21.85 22.10
CA LEU A 590 6.77 23.13 21.61
C LEU A 590 7.15 23.37 20.14
N SER A 591 8.33 22.92 19.70
CA SER A 591 8.79 23.09 18.32
C SER A 591 7.85 22.46 17.26
N TYR A 592 7.06 21.46 17.63
CA TYR A 592 6.04 20.82 16.78
C TYR A 592 4.64 21.45 16.90
N LEU A 593 4.38 22.21 17.96
CA LEU A 593 3.05 22.75 18.30
C LEU A 593 2.88 24.24 18.01
N VAL A 594 3.95 25.03 18.10
CA VAL A 594 3.85 26.48 17.91
C VAL A 594 3.64 26.84 16.43
N THR A 595 2.77 27.82 16.20
CA THR A 595 2.55 28.43 14.89
C THR A 595 3.59 29.52 14.61
N ILE A 596 3.61 30.05 13.39
CA ILE A 596 4.58 31.07 12.95
C ILE A 596 4.46 32.36 13.79
N ASP A 597 3.24 32.76 14.14
CA ASP A 597 2.95 33.90 15.01
C ASP A 597 3.37 33.66 16.47
N GLN A 598 3.45 32.39 16.88
CA GLN A 598 3.88 31.95 18.20
C GLN A 598 5.38 31.59 18.28
N ASN A 599 6.18 31.87 17.24
CA ASN A 599 7.62 31.57 17.22
C ASN A 599 8.41 32.19 18.39
N HIS A 600 7.89 33.25 19.01
CA HIS A 600 8.48 33.84 20.21
C HIS A 600 8.46 32.88 21.42
N LEU A 601 7.53 31.91 21.46
CA LEU A 601 7.41 30.93 22.55
C LEU A 601 8.48 29.83 22.52
N ILE A 602 9.11 29.60 21.37
CA ILE A 602 10.22 28.65 21.22
C ILE A 602 11.60 29.33 21.26
N GLN A 603 11.66 30.61 21.60
CA GLN A 603 12.95 31.27 21.85
C GLN A 603 13.63 30.59 23.05
N ALA A 604 14.72 29.89 22.75
CA ALA A 604 15.41 29.05 23.69
C ALA A 604 16.55 29.82 24.35
N GLU A 605 16.77 29.55 25.63
CA GLU A 605 17.97 30.01 26.31
C GLU A 605 19.23 29.41 25.67
N PRO A 606 20.36 30.14 25.62
CA PRO A 606 21.59 29.61 25.05
C PRO A 606 22.10 28.31 25.68
N SER A 607 21.83 28.10 26.97
CA SER A 607 22.11 26.85 27.67
C SER A 607 21.24 25.69 27.19
N ALA A 608 19.96 25.93 26.88
CA ALA A 608 19.06 24.90 26.38
C ALA A 608 19.49 24.38 24.99
N ILE A 609 19.88 25.29 24.08
CA ILE A 609 20.45 24.89 22.78
C ILE A 609 21.77 24.13 22.96
N ALA A 610 22.64 24.57 23.88
CA ALA A 610 23.89 23.86 24.18
C ALA A 610 23.63 22.43 24.70
N ASN A 611 22.61 22.24 25.53
CA ASN A 611 22.22 20.93 26.06
C ASN A 611 21.67 20.01 24.96
N ILE A 612 20.86 20.55 24.04
CA ILE A 612 20.39 19.80 22.85
C ILE A 612 21.58 19.33 21.99
N LEU A 613 22.55 20.22 21.73
CA LEU A 613 23.75 19.89 20.96
C LEU A 613 24.65 18.88 21.67
N LYS A 614 24.76 18.95 23.00
CA LYS A 614 25.45 17.94 23.80
C LYS A 614 24.82 16.56 23.62
N LYS A 615 23.48 16.47 23.66
CA LYS A 615 22.75 15.22 23.41
C LYS A 615 22.95 14.69 21.99
N LEU A 616 23.04 15.58 20.99
CA LEU A 616 23.38 15.19 19.63
C LEU A 616 24.80 14.61 19.54
N ASP A 617 25.79 15.22 20.20
CA ASP A 617 27.15 14.69 20.21
C ASP A 617 27.24 13.32 20.89
N GLU A 618 26.54 13.13 22.02
CA GLU A 618 26.37 11.84 22.69
C GLU A 618 25.78 10.80 21.72
N ALA A 619 24.68 11.13 21.04
CA ALA A 619 24.04 10.25 20.07
C ALA A 619 24.98 9.85 18.93
N LEU A 620 25.71 10.81 18.35
CA LEU A 620 26.65 10.57 17.26
C LEU A 620 27.94 9.84 17.69
N LYS A 621 28.23 9.70 18.99
CA LYS A 621 29.32 8.85 19.49
C LYS A 621 28.91 7.38 19.56
N ASN A 622 27.62 7.10 19.71
CA ASN A 622 27.11 5.74 19.74
C ASN A 622 26.87 5.21 18.32
N ALA A 623 27.92 4.74 17.65
CA ALA A 623 27.85 4.26 16.26
C ALA A 623 26.88 3.08 16.02
N ALA A 624 26.45 2.36 17.07
CA ALA A 624 25.55 1.22 16.93
C ALA A 624 24.08 1.64 16.78
N THR A 625 23.66 2.69 17.49
CA THR A 625 22.24 3.08 17.57
C THR A 625 21.95 4.53 17.20
N HIS A 626 22.99 5.38 17.16
CA HIS A 626 22.85 6.84 17.04
C HIS A 626 21.85 7.40 18.07
N GLN A 627 21.89 6.89 19.30
CA GLN A 627 21.04 7.31 20.43
C GLN A 627 21.88 7.93 21.54
N SER A 628 21.36 9.00 22.15
CA SER A 628 21.97 9.61 23.33
C SER A 628 21.79 8.75 24.58
N ASP A 629 22.68 8.91 25.55
CA ASP A 629 22.57 8.26 26.86
C ASP A 629 21.67 9.06 27.82
N GLY A 630 21.19 8.44 28.90
CA GLY A 630 20.44 9.07 29.99
C GLY A 630 19.04 8.51 30.20
N SER A 631 18.29 9.12 31.13
CA SER A 631 16.94 8.67 31.53
C SER A 631 15.90 8.79 30.41
N LEU A 632 16.07 9.77 29.51
CA LEU A 632 15.37 9.84 28.23
C LEU A 632 16.42 9.79 27.12
N THR A 633 16.28 8.80 26.25
CA THR A 633 17.18 8.60 25.11
C THR A 633 16.57 9.20 23.85
N PHE A 634 17.35 9.92 23.08
CA PHE A 634 16.91 10.55 21.83
C PHE A 634 17.78 10.09 20.67
N HIS A 635 17.16 9.84 19.52
CA HIS A 635 17.92 9.55 18.32
C HIS A 635 18.54 10.82 17.72
N ALA A 636 19.69 10.68 17.05
CA ALA A 636 20.35 11.80 16.38
C ALA A 636 19.40 12.52 15.39
N TYR A 637 18.64 11.77 14.59
CA TYR A 637 17.67 12.35 13.65
C TYR A 637 16.59 13.18 14.35
N GLU A 638 16.05 12.69 15.46
CA GLU A 638 14.99 13.36 16.23
C GLU A 638 15.47 14.68 16.84
N ILE A 639 16.72 14.69 17.33
CA ILE A 639 17.36 15.90 17.86
C ILE A 639 17.55 16.93 16.74
N VAL A 640 18.06 16.52 15.58
CA VAL A 640 18.30 17.44 14.45
C VAL A 640 16.99 17.97 13.88
N GLU A 641 15.95 17.15 13.78
CA GLU A 641 14.61 17.59 13.35
C GLU A 641 14.04 18.65 14.29
N SER A 642 14.21 18.46 15.60
CA SER A 642 13.80 19.45 16.60
C SER A 642 14.63 20.74 16.49
N LEU A 643 15.95 20.65 16.25
CA LEU A 643 16.79 21.82 16.01
C LEU A 643 16.40 22.59 14.75
N ILE A 644 15.97 21.90 13.68
CA ILE A 644 15.42 22.53 12.47
C ILE A 644 14.15 23.32 12.82
N ASN A 645 13.23 22.71 13.57
CA ASN A 645 12.01 23.39 14.00
C ASN A 645 12.29 24.59 14.91
N LEU A 646 13.22 24.46 15.86
CA LEU A 646 13.64 25.54 16.75
C LEU A 646 14.37 26.66 16.00
N SER A 647 15.07 26.33 14.92
CA SER A 647 15.76 27.28 14.03
C SER A 647 14.82 28.18 13.22
N LYS A 648 13.50 28.00 13.32
CA LYS A 648 12.53 29.00 12.82
C LYS A 648 12.69 30.35 13.55
N SER A 649 13.16 30.34 14.80
CA SER A 649 13.57 31.54 15.54
C SER A 649 14.98 31.98 15.15
N ALA A 650 15.14 33.25 14.75
CA ALA A 650 16.44 33.83 14.39
C ALA A 650 17.48 33.73 15.51
N GLN A 651 17.05 33.99 16.75
CA GLN A 651 17.92 33.88 17.93
C GLN A 651 18.45 32.44 18.10
N ASN A 652 17.59 31.44 17.89
CA ASN A 652 17.98 30.04 18.02
C ASN A 652 18.97 29.63 16.93
N ARG A 653 18.85 30.16 15.71
CA ARG A 653 19.83 29.90 14.63
C ARG A 653 21.21 30.42 15.00
N VAL A 654 21.28 31.69 15.39
CA VAL A 654 22.52 32.33 15.84
C VAL A 654 23.15 31.52 16.98
N THR A 655 22.34 31.15 17.97
CA THR A 655 22.77 30.38 19.14
C THR A 655 23.26 28.99 18.74
N THR A 656 22.56 28.28 17.85
CA THR A 656 22.95 26.94 17.36
C THR A 656 24.32 26.98 16.68
N VAL A 657 24.57 28.01 15.88
CA VAL A 657 25.88 28.20 15.23
C VAL A 657 26.96 28.54 16.24
N GLN A 658 26.70 29.49 17.15
CA GLN A 658 27.64 29.90 18.20
C GLN A 658 28.02 28.76 19.16
N LYS A 659 27.09 27.84 19.43
CA LYS A 659 27.30 26.69 20.31
C LYS A 659 27.87 25.46 19.58
N GLY A 660 28.27 25.58 18.32
CA GLY A 660 28.98 24.52 17.61
C GLY A 660 28.07 23.46 16.96
N GLY A 661 26.85 23.83 16.54
CA GLY A 661 25.96 22.91 15.84
C GLY A 661 26.47 22.45 14.47
N ILE A 662 27.16 23.32 13.72
CA ILE A 662 27.67 22.98 12.37
C ILE A 662 28.67 21.81 12.40
N PRO A 663 29.71 21.81 13.28
CA PRO A 663 30.58 20.63 13.43
C PRO A 663 29.83 19.31 13.66
N LEU A 664 28.75 19.31 14.45
CA LEU A 664 27.96 18.12 14.71
C LEU A 664 27.14 17.68 13.49
N PHE A 665 26.58 18.62 12.73
CA PHE A 665 25.93 18.29 11.45
C PHE A 665 26.94 17.74 10.43
N VAL A 666 28.16 18.28 10.38
CA VAL A 666 29.25 17.72 9.55
C VAL A 666 29.62 16.30 10.00
N LYS A 667 29.68 16.04 11.31
CA LYS A 667 29.89 14.69 11.85
C LYS A 667 28.78 13.74 11.38
N MET A 668 27.52 14.15 11.51
CA MET A 668 26.35 13.39 11.06
C MET A 668 26.32 13.15 9.54
N MET A 669 26.76 14.12 8.73
CA MET A 669 26.93 13.93 7.27
C MET A 669 27.92 12.82 6.92
N LYS A 670 28.94 12.60 7.76
CA LYS A 670 29.99 11.61 7.51
C LYS A 670 29.61 10.21 8.00
N VAL A 671 28.99 10.11 9.17
CA VAL A 671 28.72 8.81 9.83
C VAL A 671 27.26 8.37 9.73
N GLY A 672 26.35 9.29 9.40
CA GLY A 672 24.92 9.04 9.34
C GLY A 672 24.50 8.17 8.16
N ASN A 673 23.35 7.50 8.32
CA ASN A 673 22.66 6.87 7.20
C ASN A 673 22.09 7.94 6.23
N PRO A 674 21.60 7.58 5.03
CA PRO A 674 21.12 8.58 4.06
C PRO A 674 20.04 9.53 4.59
N GLN A 675 19.11 9.06 5.43
CA GLN A 675 18.09 9.90 6.04
C GLN A 675 18.72 10.94 7.00
N GLU A 676 19.68 10.50 7.82
CA GLU A 676 20.42 11.38 8.73
C GLU A 676 21.30 12.38 8.00
N GLN A 677 21.93 11.97 6.90
CA GLN A 677 22.72 12.85 6.03
C GLN A 677 21.87 13.95 5.41
N GLU A 678 20.71 13.59 4.85
CA GLU A 678 19.75 14.55 4.32
C GLU A 678 19.28 15.53 5.40
N LEU A 679 18.97 15.03 6.59
CA LEU A 679 18.51 15.85 7.70
C LEU A 679 19.59 16.82 8.21
N ALA A 680 20.84 16.37 8.31
CA ALA A 680 21.97 17.25 8.65
C ALA A 680 22.17 18.35 7.60
N LEU A 681 22.00 18.03 6.32
CA LEU A 681 22.00 19.00 5.22
C LEU A 681 20.80 19.96 5.31
N ASN A 682 19.62 19.50 5.72
CA ASN A 682 18.44 20.34 5.99
C ASN A 682 18.68 21.30 7.15
N ALA A 683 19.33 20.85 8.22
CA ALA A 683 19.70 21.72 9.35
C ALA A 683 20.68 22.82 8.94
N VAL A 684 21.74 22.48 8.20
CA VAL A 684 22.66 23.50 7.67
C VAL A 684 21.95 24.46 6.73
N TRP A 685 21.05 23.97 5.88
CA TRP A 685 20.24 24.80 4.99
C TRP A 685 19.36 25.80 5.75
N GLU A 686 18.71 25.38 6.84
CA GLU A 686 17.89 26.28 7.66
C GLU A 686 18.75 27.39 8.29
N LEU A 687 19.95 27.05 8.76
CA LEU A 687 20.86 28.02 9.37
C LEU A 687 21.39 29.05 8.36
N ILE A 688 21.83 28.61 7.17
CA ILE A 688 22.41 29.54 6.16
C ILE A 688 21.37 30.49 5.53
N ASN A 689 20.08 30.16 5.59
CA ASN A 689 19.01 30.99 5.01
C ASN A 689 18.37 31.95 6.00
N GLY A 690 18.88 32.02 7.24
CA GLY A 690 18.31 32.83 8.30
C GLY A 690 18.42 34.34 8.13
N GLY A 691 19.33 34.83 7.28
CA GLY A 691 19.58 36.28 7.11
C GLY A 691 20.14 36.99 8.35
N ASP A 692 20.61 36.23 9.34
CA ASP A 692 21.00 36.67 10.68
C ASP A 692 22.54 36.75 10.88
N GLY A 693 23.29 36.78 9.78
CA GLY A 693 24.75 36.90 9.78
C GLY A 693 25.52 35.60 10.06
N THR A 694 24.83 34.50 10.37
CA THR A 694 25.46 33.19 10.65
C THR A 694 26.25 32.61 9.49
N LEU A 695 25.88 32.96 8.25
CA LEU A 695 26.46 32.44 7.00
C LEU A 695 27.99 32.53 6.96
N SER A 696 28.57 33.65 7.39
CA SER A 696 30.02 33.88 7.42
C SER A 696 30.77 32.94 8.37
N THR A 697 30.13 32.53 9.47
CA THR A 697 30.68 31.59 10.44
C THR A 697 30.53 30.15 9.95
N ILE A 698 29.37 29.84 9.35
CA ILE A 698 29.09 28.53 8.75
C ILE A 698 30.06 28.24 7.60
N SER A 699 30.27 29.19 6.69
CA SER A 699 31.15 29.00 5.51
C SER A 699 32.62 28.75 5.88
N ARG A 700 33.08 29.28 7.02
CA ARG A 700 34.43 29.06 7.55
C ARG A 700 34.54 27.81 8.42
N THR A 701 33.46 27.07 8.63
CA THR A 701 33.50 25.87 9.47
C THR A 701 34.28 24.75 8.77
N ALA A 702 35.34 24.28 9.42
CA ALA A 702 36.22 23.25 8.88
C ALA A 702 35.46 21.97 8.53
N GLY A 703 35.76 21.39 7.36
CA GLY A 703 35.20 20.13 6.88
C GLY A 703 33.75 20.20 6.38
N LEU A 704 33.05 21.33 6.48
CA LEU A 704 31.70 21.48 5.94
C LEU A 704 31.68 21.38 4.41
N LEU A 705 32.50 22.17 3.73
CA LEU A 705 32.58 22.16 2.26
C LEU A 705 32.96 20.78 1.72
N ASP A 706 33.90 20.09 2.37
CA ASP A 706 34.33 18.77 1.94
C ASP A 706 33.22 17.72 2.12
N ALA A 707 32.52 17.75 3.26
CA ALA A 707 31.39 16.86 3.51
C ALA A 707 30.24 17.11 2.51
N VAL A 708 29.91 18.37 2.24
CA VAL A 708 28.89 18.75 1.24
C VAL A 708 29.32 18.29 -0.15
N LYS A 709 30.57 18.52 -0.57
CA LYS A 709 31.08 18.07 -1.88
C LYS A 709 31.04 16.55 -2.02
N ALA A 710 31.42 15.80 -0.99
CA ALA A 710 31.34 14.34 -0.99
C ALA A 710 29.89 13.88 -1.23
N LEU A 711 28.92 14.47 -0.53
CA LEU A 711 27.51 14.09 -0.63
C LEU A 711 26.83 14.49 -1.95
N LYS A 712 27.40 15.41 -2.75
CA LYS A 712 26.94 15.67 -4.14
C LYS A 712 27.10 14.46 -5.07
N SER A 713 27.93 13.49 -4.70
CA SER A 713 28.11 12.23 -5.45
C SER A 713 27.26 11.07 -4.88
N SER A 714 26.39 11.35 -3.92
CA SER A 714 25.54 10.32 -3.30
C SER A 714 24.63 9.65 -4.33
N LYS A 715 24.49 8.32 -4.21
CA LYS A 715 23.51 7.52 -4.99
C LYS A 715 22.08 7.74 -4.52
N VAL A 716 21.88 8.38 -3.36
CA VAL A 716 20.57 8.73 -2.83
C VAL A 716 20.23 10.14 -3.27
N GLU A 717 19.22 10.24 -4.14
CA GLU A 717 18.83 11.47 -4.83
C GLU A 717 18.54 12.64 -3.88
N THR A 718 17.82 12.39 -2.79
CA THR A 718 17.45 13.44 -1.82
C THR A 718 18.66 14.04 -1.12
N VAL A 719 19.63 13.19 -0.72
CA VAL A 719 20.91 13.61 -0.14
C VAL A 719 21.72 14.44 -1.14
N ARG A 720 21.80 13.99 -2.40
CA ARG A 720 22.51 14.70 -3.46
C ARG A 720 21.94 16.10 -3.69
N GLN A 721 20.62 16.21 -3.86
CA GLN A 721 19.94 17.49 -4.06
C GLN A 721 20.12 18.43 -2.85
N ALA A 722 20.04 17.90 -1.63
CA ALA A 722 20.25 18.66 -0.40
C ALA A 722 21.70 19.18 -0.26
N ALA A 723 22.68 18.44 -0.77
CA ALA A 723 24.08 18.86 -0.82
C ALA A 723 24.34 19.91 -1.92
N GLU A 724 23.75 19.73 -3.10
CA GLU A 724 23.88 20.67 -4.23
C GLU A 724 23.38 22.07 -3.88
N ARG A 725 22.21 22.19 -3.21
CA ARG A 725 21.67 23.49 -2.79
C ARG A 725 22.60 24.22 -1.79
N ILE A 726 23.26 23.49 -0.88
CA ILE A 726 24.16 24.10 0.11
C ILE A 726 25.45 24.54 -0.58
N SER A 727 26.02 23.69 -1.45
CA SER A 727 27.19 24.03 -2.27
C SER A 727 26.93 25.33 -3.03
N LEU A 728 25.82 25.43 -3.75
CA LEU A 728 25.48 26.62 -4.53
C LEU A 728 25.46 27.88 -3.65
N LYS A 729 24.87 27.82 -2.45
CA LYS A 729 24.79 28.95 -1.53
C LYS A 729 26.15 29.35 -0.96
N LEU A 730 26.99 28.38 -0.60
CA LEU A 730 28.33 28.63 -0.06
C LEU A 730 29.31 29.13 -1.13
N ASP A 731 29.25 28.56 -2.34
CA ASP A 731 30.09 28.95 -3.49
C ASP A 731 29.83 30.40 -3.92
N THR A 732 28.56 30.85 -3.85
CA THR A 732 28.17 32.24 -4.16
C THR A 732 28.79 33.24 -3.17
N GLN A 733 29.03 32.85 -1.91
CA GLN A 733 29.66 33.71 -0.88
C GLN A 733 31.18 33.76 -1.00
N SER A 734 31.84 32.65 -1.32
CA SER A 734 33.29 32.63 -1.54
C SER A 734 33.71 33.57 -2.67
N GLN A 735 32.86 33.75 -3.69
CA GLN A 735 33.06 34.73 -4.76
C GLN A 735 32.89 36.19 -4.30
N MET A 736 32.04 36.46 -3.30
CA MET A 736 31.84 37.81 -2.76
C MET A 736 32.97 38.29 -1.83
N PHE A 737 33.70 37.39 -1.17
CA PHE A 737 34.82 37.74 -0.29
C PHE A 737 36.14 38.01 -1.04
N SER A 738 36.26 37.60 -2.30
CA SER A 738 37.48 37.76 -3.10
C SER A 738 37.56 39.07 -3.92
N GLN A 739 36.51 39.88 -3.96
CA GLN A 739 36.50 41.13 -4.73
C GLN A 739 35.91 42.28 -3.90
N ARG A 740 36.78 43.17 -3.40
CA ARG A 740 36.38 44.56 -3.15
C ARG A 740 36.15 45.19 -4.51
N PHE A 741 34.90 45.42 -4.88
CA PHE A 741 34.55 46.43 -5.87
C PHE A 741 33.27 47.12 -5.42
N ASP A 742 33.23 48.44 -5.65
CA ASP A 742 32.02 49.24 -5.70
C ASP A 742 30.88 48.49 -6.41
N PRO A 743 29.61 48.73 -6.04
CA PRO A 743 28.49 47.91 -6.47
C PRO A 743 28.37 47.95 -7.98
N ALA A 744 28.94 46.94 -8.64
CA ALA A 744 28.62 46.64 -10.02
C ALA A 744 27.09 46.42 -10.08
N PRO A 745 26.40 46.99 -11.08
CA PRO A 745 24.96 46.81 -11.21
C PRO A 745 24.67 45.31 -11.19
N LYS A 746 23.78 44.88 -10.28
CA LYS A 746 23.40 43.48 -10.13
C LYS A 746 23.09 42.91 -11.52
N PRO A 747 23.68 41.76 -11.91
CA PRO A 747 23.43 41.18 -13.21
C PRO A 747 21.92 40.99 -13.38
N LYS A 748 21.37 41.65 -14.40
CA LYS A 748 19.94 41.59 -14.72
C LYS A 748 19.61 40.13 -15.00
N CYS A 749 18.71 39.54 -14.21
CA CYS A 749 18.24 38.18 -14.45
C CYS A 749 17.66 38.09 -15.86
N THR A 750 18.28 37.27 -16.71
CA THR A 750 17.89 37.06 -18.11
C THR A 750 16.89 35.91 -18.29
N TYR A 751 16.54 35.21 -17.20
CA TYR A 751 15.58 34.11 -17.24
C TYR A 751 14.18 34.57 -17.66
N ASN A 752 13.81 35.81 -17.29
CA ASN A 752 12.57 36.42 -17.76
C ASN A 752 12.55 36.57 -19.28
N ASP A 753 13.67 36.91 -19.92
CA ASP A 753 13.74 37.20 -21.35
C ASP A 753 13.52 35.92 -22.15
N ILE A 754 14.08 34.80 -21.70
CA ILE A 754 13.87 33.48 -22.32
C ILE A 754 12.44 32.98 -22.05
N CYS A 755 11.93 33.13 -20.82
CA CYS A 755 10.54 32.80 -20.49
C CYS A 755 9.54 33.63 -21.30
N ASN A 756 9.83 34.91 -21.56
CA ASN A 756 8.98 35.79 -22.37
C ASN A 756 8.89 35.29 -23.81
N LYS A 757 10.03 34.92 -24.41
CA LYS A 757 10.05 34.31 -25.75
C LYS A 757 9.23 33.02 -25.81
N PHE A 758 9.26 32.20 -24.74
CA PHE A 758 8.43 31.01 -24.67
C PHE A 758 6.94 31.35 -24.53
N VAL A 759 6.57 32.27 -23.64
CA VAL A 759 5.16 32.69 -23.44
C VAL A 759 4.56 33.32 -24.68
N GLU A 760 5.34 34.05 -25.47
CA GLU A 760 4.89 34.57 -26.76
C GLU A 760 4.41 33.44 -27.69
N THR A 761 5.03 32.26 -27.63
CA THR A 761 4.58 31.09 -28.41
C THR A 761 3.25 30.48 -27.95
N LEU A 762 2.71 30.91 -26.80
CA LEU A 762 1.39 30.49 -26.32
C LEU A 762 0.25 31.34 -26.93
N ASN A 763 0.58 32.44 -27.63
CA ASN A 763 -0.38 33.36 -28.26
C ASN A 763 -1.47 33.87 -27.29
N LEU A 764 -1.11 34.14 -26.03
CA LEU A 764 -2.04 34.60 -25.00
C LEU A 764 -2.24 36.12 -25.09
N HIS A 765 -3.50 36.58 -25.03
CA HIS A 765 -3.81 38.00 -25.03
C HIS A 765 -3.29 38.69 -23.76
N LYS A 766 -2.70 39.88 -23.89
CA LYS A 766 -2.07 40.60 -22.76
C LYS A 766 -3.04 40.92 -21.63
N SER A 767 -4.36 41.00 -21.91
CA SER A 767 -5.40 41.28 -20.90
C SER A 767 -5.57 40.19 -19.85
N TYR A 768 -5.06 38.98 -20.07
CA TYR A 768 -5.06 37.94 -19.03
C TYR A 768 -4.10 38.24 -17.89
N PHE A 769 -3.11 39.11 -18.12
CA PHE A 769 -1.99 39.30 -17.21
C PHE A 769 -2.05 40.62 -16.47
N ASP A 770 -1.72 40.55 -15.18
CA ASP A 770 -1.39 41.73 -14.37
C ASP A 770 0.13 41.82 -14.22
N ALA A 771 0.76 42.50 -15.17
CA ALA A 771 2.21 42.59 -15.29
C ALA A 771 2.89 43.12 -14.01
N LYS A 772 2.18 43.92 -13.21
CA LYS A 772 2.65 44.45 -11.93
C LYS A 772 3.05 43.35 -10.95
N TYR A 773 2.42 42.18 -11.05
CA TYR A 773 2.64 41.06 -10.14
C TYR A 773 3.44 39.91 -10.77
N HIS A 774 3.98 40.07 -11.98
CA HIS A 774 4.91 39.10 -12.54
C HIS A 774 6.09 38.87 -11.59
N ARG A 775 6.54 37.61 -11.47
CA ARG A 775 7.59 37.26 -10.52
C ARG A 775 8.45 36.11 -11.01
N CYS A 776 9.75 36.36 -11.11
CA CYS A 776 10.74 35.34 -11.40
C CYS A 776 11.13 34.58 -10.14
N TYR A 777 11.00 33.25 -10.13
CA TYR A 777 11.43 32.36 -9.06
C TYR A 777 12.65 31.53 -9.46
N CYS A 778 13.43 31.95 -10.48
CA CYS A 778 14.72 31.34 -10.75
C CYS A 778 15.64 31.42 -9.53
N ASN A 779 16.65 30.55 -9.49
CA ASN A 779 17.59 30.44 -8.37
C ASN A 779 18.22 31.77 -7.98
N VAL A 780 18.44 32.70 -8.92
CA VAL A 780 18.95 34.04 -8.61
C VAL A 780 17.86 34.89 -7.94
N CYS A 781 16.72 35.06 -8.61
CA CYS A 781 15.70 36.01 -8.18
C CYS A 781 14.98 35.64 -6.88
N HIS A 782 14.71 34.36 -6.61
CA HIS A 782 14.05 33.99 -5.36
C HIS A 782 15.03 34.10 -4.17
N ASN A 783 16.31 33.79 -4.39
CA ASN A 783 17.36 33.94 -3.37
C ASN A 783 17.62 35.42 -3.05
N ASP A 784 17.66 36.29 -4.06
CA ASP A 784 17.81 37.74 -3.88
C ASP A 784 16.69 38.36 -3.03
N ARG A 785 15.49 37.79 -3.10
CA ARG A 785 14.34 38.23 -2.28
C ARG A 785 14.28 37.60 -0.90
N GLY A 786 15.06 36.55 -0.64
CA GLY A 786 14.95 35.77 0.59
C GLY A 786 13.64 34.97 0.70
N ASP A 787 13.12 34.47 -0.44
CA ASP A 787 11.88 33.68 -0.44
C ASP A 787 12.07 32.34 0.32
N LYS A 788 11.20 32.02 1.28
CA LYS A 788 11.19 30.72 2.00
C LYS A 788 10.68 29.60 1.10
N LEU A 789 11.21 28.39 1.22
CA LEU A 789 10.78 27.21 0.43
C LEU A 789 9.28 26.90 0.55
N TYR A 790 8.67 27.24 1.68
CA TYR A 790 7.27 27.04 1.95
C TYR A 790 6.69 28.26 2.65
N TYR A 791 5.45 28.59 2.33
CA TYR A 791 4.66 29.59 3.02
C TYR A 791 3.33 29.00 3.45
N THR A 792 2.78 29.57 4.51
CA THR A 792 1.45 29.23 5.01
C THR A 792 0.45 30.30 4.57
N ARG A 793 -0.67 29.90 3.97
CA ARG A 793 -1.76 30.79 3.50
C ARG A 793 -3.11 30.09 3.65
N GLY A 794 -4.17 30.89 3.61
CA GLY A 794 -5.55 30.43 3.74
C GLY A 794 -6.04 30.37 5.18
N ASN A 795 -7.35 30.14 5.33
CA ASN A 795 -8.02 29.99 6.62
C ASN A 795 -8.96 28.76 6.57
N PRO A 796 -8.64 27.66 7.28
CA PRO A 796 -7.50 27.48 8.18
C PRO A 796 -6.14 27.55 7.44
N PRO A 797 -5.04 27.90 8.11
CA PRO A 797 -3.72 27.99 7.48
C PRO A 797 -3.23 26.64 6.94
N LYS A 798 -2.84 26.61 5.65
CA LYS A 798 -2.16 25.46 5.01
C LYS A 798 -0.86 25.89 4.36
N ASP A 799 0.11 25.00 4.39
CA ASP A 799 1.41 25.21 3.73
C ASP A 799 1.34 24.89 2.24
N TYR A 800 2.14 25.60 1.45
CA TYR A 800 2.40 25.30 0.04
C TYR A 800 3.85 25.63 -0.31
N GLY A 801 4.40 24.91 -1.29
CA GLY A 801 5.76 25.15 -1.79
C GLY A 801 5.81 26.34 -2.75
N ILE A 802 6.87 27.15 -2.69
CA ILE A 802 7.07 28.18 -3.73
C ILE A 802 7.65 27.58 -5.01
N PRO A 803 7.30 28.13 -6.19
CA PRO A 803 7.67 27.55 -7.48
C PRO A 803 9.12 27.88 -7.88
N ILE A 804 10.09 27.41 -7.10
CA ILE A 804 11.53 27.61 -7.37
C ILE A 804 11.91 27.02 -8.72
N GLY A 805 12.66 27.80 -9.50
CA GLY A 805 13.02 27.48 -10.87
C GLY A 805 11.98 27.90 -11.91
N TRP A 806 10.83 28.44 -11.51
CA TRP A 806 9.78 28.88 -12.44
C TRP A 806 9.76 30.40 -12.61
N TYR A 807 9.11 30.88 -13.65
CA TYR A 807 8.70 32.27 -13.82
C TYR A 807 7.17 32.35 -13.76
N ARG A 808 6.63 33.24 -12.93
CA ARG A 808 5.20 33.47 -12.79
C ARG A 808 4.76 34.70 -13.57
N TYR A 809 3.88 34.48 -14.52
CA TYR A 809 3.03 35.49 -15.12
C TYR A 809 1.74 35.57 -14.30
N ALA A 810 1.57 36.66 -13.54
CA ALA A 810 0.39 36.83 -12.69
C ALA A 810 -0.85 37.07 -13.55
N LEU A 811 -1.93 36.37 -13.24
CA LEU A 811 -3.20 36.50 -13.95
C LEU A 811 -4.07 37.57 -13.30
N CYS A 812 -4.86 38.27 -14.11
CA CYS A 812 -5.88 39.18 -13.61
C CYS A 812 -6.93 38.42 -12.80
N LEU A 813 -7.08 38.75 -11.51
CA LEU A 813 -8.10 38.14 -10.68
C LEU A 813 -9.51 38.63 -11.07
N PRO A 814 -10.50 37.72 -11.19
CA PRO A 814 -11.89 38.09 -11.39
C PRO A 814 -12.41 38.99 -10.24
N PRO A 815 -13.33 39.93 -10.49
CA PRO A 815 -13.87 40.81 -9.44
C PRO A 815 -14.44 40.04 -8.24
N LYS A 816 -15.15 38.92 -8.49
CA LYS A 816 -15.68 38.03 -7.45
C LYS A 816 -14.58 37.44 -6.54
N ALA A 817 -13.44 37.05 -7.12
CA ALA A 817 -12.31 36.52 -6.37
C ALA A 817 -11.66 37.58 -5.47
N LYS A 818 -11.58 38.83 -5.95
CA LYS A 818 -11.11 39.97 -5.14
C LYS A 818 -12.07 40.25 -3.98
N ALA A 819 -13.37 40.26 -4.24
CA ALA A 819 -14.41 40.50 -3.21
C ALA A 819 -14.41 39.41 -2.11
N MET A 820 -14.14 38.16 -2.46
CA MET A 820 -14.04 37.04 -1.50
C MET A 820 -12.69 36.98 -0.77
N ASN A 821 -11.76 37.89 -1.09
CA ASN A 821 -10.39 37.90 -0.59
C ASN A 821 -9.68 36.54 -0.69
N VAL A 822 -9.81 35.86 -1.83
CA VAL A 822 -9.33 34.48 -2.00
C VAL A 822 -7.82 34.35 -1.84
N LEU A 823 -7.05 35.42 -2.05
CA LEU A 823 -5.60 35.37 -1.88
C LEU A 823 -5.17 35.20 -0.41
N ASP A 824 -5.99 35.64 0.53
CA ASP A 824 -5.70 35.53 1.96
C ASP A 824 -6.41 34.34 2.59
N ASN A 825 -7.66 34.11 2.18
CA ASN A 825 -8.55 33.14 2.82
C ASN A 825 -8.47 31.72 2.23
N TRP A 826 -8.03 31.54 0.98
CA TRP A 826 -8.01 30.23 0.34
C TRP A 826 -6.62 29.60 0.33
N HIS A 827 -6.57 28.27 0.23
CA HIS A 827 -5.33 27.51 0.17
C HIS A 827 -4.65 27.68 -1.19
N ARG A 828 -3.34 27.47 -1.23
CA ARG A 828 -2.54 27.59 -2.46
C ARG A 828 -2.20 26.21 -3.00
N ALA A 829 -2.36 26.05 -4.30
CA ALA A 829 -2.02 24.81 -4.99
C ALA A 829 -1.53 25.08 -6.41
N PHE A 830 -1.07 24.02 -7.06
CA PHE A 830 -0.51 24.01 -8.41
C PHE A 830 -1.18 22.94 -9.25
N HIS A 831 -1.35 23.21 -10.54
CA HIS A 831 -1.87 22.27 -11.52
C HIS A 831 -0.93 22.21 -12.74
N GLY A 832 -0.27 21.07 -12.97
CA GLY A 832 0.58 20.87 -14.13
C GLY A 832 -0.22 20.71 -15.42
N THR A 833 0.20 21.34 -16.51
CA THR A 833 -0.52 21.22 -17.79
C THR A 833 0.38 21.15 -19.03
N LYS A 834 -0.24 20.97 -20.20
CA LYS A 834 0.43 20.98 -21.50
C LYS A 834 0.39 22.39 -22.09
N LYS A 835 1.42 22.73 -22.85
CA LYS A 835 1.55 24.02 -23.57
C LYS A 835 0.25 24.40 -24.30
N ASP A 836 -0.29 23.48 -25.09
CA ASP A 836 -1.41 23.75 -26.01
C ASP A 836 -2.78 23.85 -25.31
N VAL A 837 -2.84 23.51 -24.02
CA VAL A 837 -4.08 23.55 -23.21
C VAL A 837 -4.21 24.86 -22.43
N VAL A 838 -3.11 25.61 -22.25
CA VAL A 838 -3.09 26.83 -21.44
C VAL A 838 -4.12 27.86 -21.93
N THR A 839 -4.16 28.13 -23.23
CA THR A 839 -5.08 29.12 -23.81
C THR A 839 -6.54 28.79 -23.52
N LYS A 840 -6.94 27.52 -23.74
CA LYS A 840 -8.31 27.05 -23.47
C LYS A 840 -8.70 27.21 -22.00
N ILE A 841 -7.79 26.89 -21.07
CA ILE A 841 -8.04 27.07 -19.64
C ILE A 841 -8.23 28.55 -19.29
N LEU A 842 -7.43 29.44 -19.86
CA LEU A 842 -7.53 30.88 -19.58
C LEU A 842 -8.77 31.53 -20.21
N GLU A 843 -9.21 31.06 -21.38
CA GLU A 843 -10.48 31.48 -22.01
C GLU A 843 -11.69 31.14 -21.16
N VAL A 844 -11.69 29.95 -20.55
CA VAL A 844 -12.74 29.49 -19.64
C VAL A 844 -12.64 30.19 -18.27
N GLY A 845 -11.41 30.47 -17.81
CA GLY A 845 -11.15 31.15 -16.54
C GLY A 845 -11.20 30.26 -15.30
N GLU A 846 -11.45 28.95 -15.46
CA GLU A 846 -11.40 27.94 -14.40
C GLU A 846 -10.79 26.62 -14.90
N LEU A 847 -10.40 25.75 -13.96
CA LEU A 847 -9.99 24.39 -14.29
C LEU A 847 -11.24 23.55 -14.59
N LEU A 848 -11.21 22.83 -15.71
CA LEU A 848 -12.31 21.98 -16.13
C LEU A 848 -12.06 20.52 -15.74
N ILE A 849 -13.14 19.79 -15.53
CA ILE A 849 -13.16 18.37 -15.17
C ILE A 849 -13.17 17.54 -16.46
N PRO A 850 -12.46 16.39 -16.51
CA PRO A 850 -12.61 15.45 -17.63
C PRO A 850 -14.07 15.07 -17.87
N GLY A 851 -14.55 15.29 -19.09
CA GLY A 851 -15.95 15.18 -19.50
C GLY A 851 -16.61 16.51 -19.87
N ASP A 852 -16.05 17.65 -19.44
CA ASP A 852 -16.57 18.99 -19.74
C ASP A 852 -16.39 19.39 -21.19
N VAL A 853 -17.21 20.35 -21.64
CA VAL A 853 -17.08 20.96 -22.96
C VAL A 853 -16.48 22.35 -22.80
N ALA A 854 -15.31 22.58 -23.38
CA ALA A 854 -14.65 23.89 -23.39
C ALA A 854 -15.41 24.89 -24.29
N LEU A 855 -15.14 26.18 -24.12
CA LEU A 855 -15.63 27.24 -25.00
C LEU A 855 -15.11 26.96 -26.43
N GLY A 856 -16.00 26.55 -27.33
CA GLY A 856 -15.66 26.08 -28.68
C GLY A 856 -16.20 24.70 -29.07
N GLY A 857 -16.78 23.94 -28.11
CA GLY A 857 -17.43 22.65 -28.39
C GLY A 857 -16.55 21.42 -28.20
N ASP A 858 -15.27 21.61 -27.87
CA ASP A 858 -14.33 20.53 -27.59
C ASP A 858 -14.62 19.86 -26.25
N LYS A 859 -14.87 18.55 -26.24
CA LYS A 859 -15.01 17.77 -25.01
C LYS A 859 -13.63 17.42 -24.44
N ILE A 860 -13.39 17.76 -23.19
CA ILE A 860 -12.16 17.45 -22.46
C ILE A 860 -12.16 15.97 -22.12
N SER A 861 -11.22 15.23 -22.71
CA SER A 861 -11.02 13.81 -22.44
C SER A 861 -10.09 13.60 -21.25
N GLU A 862 -10.20 12.43 -20.63
CA GLU A 862 -9.22 11.95 -19.66
C GLU A 862 -7.85 11.78 -20.34
N ARG A 863 -6.76 12.11 -19.63
CA ARG A 863 -5.42 12.13 -20.23
C ARG A 863 -4.88 10.73 -20.48
N GLU A 864 -4.13 10.56 -21.57
CA GLU A 864 -3.24 9.41 -21.77
C GLU A 864 -2.10 9.40 -20.76
N GLY A 865 -1.80 8.21 -20.21
CA GLY A 865 -0.82 8.02 -19.14
C GLY A 865 -1.33 8.35 -17.73
N HIS A 866 -2.60 8.77 -17.61
CA HIS A 866 -3.33 8.89 -16.35
C HIS A 866 -4.42 7.83 -16.29
N PHE A 867 -4.98 7.62 -15.10
CA PHE A 867 -6.15 6.77 -14.96
C PHE A 867 -7.31 7.33 -15.79
N LYS A 868 -7.94 6.48 -16.59
CA LYS A 868 -9.11 6.77 -17.42
C LYS A 868 -10.30 5.93 -16.97
N ASP A 869 -11.53 6.28 -17.35
CA ASP A 869 -12.74 5.51 -17.02
C ASP A 869 -12.61 4.02 -17.40
N ASP A 870 -11.75 3.68 -18.37
CA ASP A 870 -11.45 2.33 -18.85
C ASP A 870 -10.19 1.66 -18.22
N ASN A 871 -9.35 2.37 -17.46
CA ASN A 871 -8.15 1.79 -16.81
C ASN A 871 -7.90 2.22 -15.36
N LYS A 872 -8.83 2.95 -14.74
CA LYS A 872 -8.72 3.43 -13.36
C LYS A 872 -8.93 2.32 -12.32
N PRO A 873 -8.30 2.40 -11.14
CA PRO A 873 -8.60 1.52 -10.01
C PRO A 873 -10.08 1.62 -9.62
N GLU A 874 -10.67 0.53 -9.16
CA GLU A 874 -12.10 0.51 -8.80
C GLU A 874 -12.38 1.53 -7.68
N GLY A 875 -13.28 2.49 -7.93
CA GLY A 875 -13.59 3.60 -7.02
C GLY A 875 -12.73 4.86 -7.20
N PHE A 876 -11.67 4.83 -8.02
CA PHE A 876 -10.96 6.04 -8.42
C PHE A 876 -11.86 6.87 -9.35
N ASP A 877 -12.00 8.16 -9.07
CA ASP A 877 -12.79 9.05 -9.91
C ASP A 877 -11.90 9.98 -10.70
N THR A 878 -11.85 9.71 -12.00
CA THR A 878 -11.13 10.47 -13.02
C THR A 878 -11.80 11.80 -13.34
N LYS A 879 -13.05 12.00 -12.94
CA LYS A 879 -13.84 13.22 -13.14
C LYS A 879 -13.67 14.19 -11.97
N LYS A 880 -12.41 14.53 -11.68
CA LYS A 880 -12.01 15.51 -10.67
C LYS A 880 -10.98 16.48 -11.23
N ILE A 881 -10.87 17.65 -10.60
CA ILE A 881 -9.72 18.55 -10.76
C ILE A 881 -8.67 18.08 -9.76
N PHE A 882 -7.45 17.83 -10.24
CA PHE A 882 -6.30 17.49 -9.41
C PHE A 882 -5.36 18.69 -9.29
N VAL A 883 -4.97 19.02 -8.07
CA VAL A 883 -3.99 20.06 -7.74
C VAL A 883 -3.04 19.54 -6.66
N SER A 884 -1.99 20.28 -6.35
CA SER A 884 -1.06 19.91 -5.27
C SER A 884 -0.52 21.13 -4.55
N PRO A 885 -0.26 21.07 -3.23
CA PRO A 885 0.47 22.10 -2.52
C PRO A 885 1.96 22.14 -2.93
N SER A 886 2.46 21.09 -3.60
CA SER A 886 3.84 21.02 -4.09
C SER A 886 3.92 21.24 -5.59
N ILE A 887 4.60 22.31 -5.99
CA ILE A 887 5.02 22.53 -7.37
C ILE A 887 6.07 21.49 -7.85
N ARG A 888 6.78 20.81 -6.95
CA ARG A 888 7.69 19.72 -7.35
C ARG A 888 6.90 18.53 -7.88
N TYR A 889 5.79 18.22 -7.21
CA TYR A 889 4.84 17.20 -7.65
C TYR A 889 4.07 17.66 -8.90
N ALA A 890 3.32 18.76 -8.83
CA ALA A 890 2.53 19.25 -9.97
C ALA A 890 3.38 19.65 -11.19
N GLY A 891 4.66 19.96 -10.98
CA GLY A 891 5.64 20.27 -12.03
C GLY A 891 6.34 19.05 -12.64
N HIS A 892 6.05 17.84 -12.16
CA HIS A 892 6.59 16.60 -12.69
C HIS A 892 6.15 16.38 -14.15
N GLY A 893 6.97 15.70 -14.95
CA GLY A 893 6.73 15.51 -16.40
C GLY A 893 5.42 14.78 -16.73
N ALA A 894 4.89 14.00 -15.79
CA ALA A 894 3.58 13.34 -15.92
C ALA A 894 2.41 14.34 -15.92
N TYR A 895 2.55 15.49 -15.24
CA TYR A 895 1.50 16.51 -15.11
C TYR A 895 1.82 17.75 -15.95
N ALA A 896 3.02 18.29 -15.81
CA ALA A 896 3.55 19.40 -16.59
C ALA A 896 4.38 18.85 -17.77
N MET A 897 3.69 18.54 -18.87
CA MET A 897 4.28 17.79 -19.98
C MET A 897 5.48 18.54 -20.60
N PRO A 898 6.65 17.88 -20.74
CA PRO A 898 7.83 18.48 -21.35
C PRO A 898 7.59 18.86 -22.81
N HIS A 899 8.03 20.06 -23.21
CA HIS A 899 7.99 20.54 -24.60
C HIS A 899 9.38 21.03 -25.01
N LYS A 900 9.89 20.59 -26.16
CA LYS A 900 11.17 21.06 -26.69
C LYS A 900 11.02 22.48 -27.22
N PHE A 901 11.82 23.41 -26.73
CA PHE A 901 11.83 24.81 -27.14
C PHE A 901 13.23 25.22 -27.56
N VAL A 902 13.40 25.66 -28.81
CA VAL A 902 14.69 26.11 -29.32
C VAL A 902 14.67 27.62 -29.45
N VAL A 903 15.62 28.30 -28.82
CA VAL A 903 15.74 29.75 -28.87
C VAL A 903 17.19 30.16 -28.76
N SER A 904 17.59 31.14 -29.57
CA SER A 904 18.97 31.68 -29.56
C SER A 904 20.06 30.59 -29.68
N GLY A 905 19.83 29.58 -30.51
CA GLY A 905 20.78 28.48 -30.75
C GLY A 905 20.88 27.43 -29.64
N LYS A 906 20.06 27.55 -28.58
CA LYS A 906 20.03 26.62 -27.45
C LYS A 906 18.70 25.86 -27.41
N THR A 907 18.76 24.63 -26.92
CA THR A 907 17.59 23.78 -26.74
C THR A 907 17.20 23.72 -25.26
N TYR A 908 15.92 23.96 -24.99
CA TYR A 908 15.33 23.92 -23.66
C TYR A 908 14.21 22.88 -23.59
N VAL A 909 14.04 22.28 -22.42
CA VAL A 909 12.83 21.57 -22.02
C VAL A 909 11.92 22.54 -21.27
N ALA A 910 10.83 22.93 -21.92
CA ALA A 910 9.81 23.80 -21.36
C ALA A 910 8.71 23.00 -20.65
N ARG A 911 8.25 23.48 -19.50
CA ARG A 911 7.08 22.98 -18.76
C ARG A 911 6.20 24.14 -18.33
N VAL A 912 4.90 23.89 -18.26
CA VAL A 912 3.90 24.87 -17.82
C VAL A 912 3.02 24.32 -16.70
N ALA A 913 2.69 25.17 -15.74
CA ALA A 913 1.77 24.86 -14.65
C ALA A 913 0.94 26.10 -14.29
N LEU A 914 -0.20 25.92 -13.65
CA LEU A 914 -1.06 26.99 -13.16
C LEU A 914 -0.98 27.07 -11.63
N GLN A 915 -0.94 28.30 -11.12
CA GLN A 915 -1.10 28.61 -9.71
C GLN A 915 -2.57 28.86 -9.40
N VAL A 916 -3.07 28.16 -8.38
CA VAL A 916 -4.49 28.05 -8.06
C VAL A 916 -4.73 28.40 -6.59
N CYS A 917 -5.78 29.17 -6.32
CA CYS A 917 -6.37 29.25 -4.98
C CYS A 917 -7.47 28.19 -4.92
N ILE A 918 -7.45 27.31 -3.92
CA ILE A 918 -8.50 26.30 -3.72
C ILE A 918 -9.22 26.52 -2.39
N ARG A 919 -10.54 26.47 -2.42
CA ARG A 919 -11.39 26.76 -1.25
C ARG A 919 -11.12 25.75 -0.13
N PRO A 920 -10.85 26.19 1.12
CA PRO A 920 -10.71 25.29 2.24
C PRO A 920 -11.98 24.43 2.42
N GLY A 921 -11.80 23.13 2.64
CA GLY A 921 -12.91 22.17 2.79
C GLY A 921 -13.57 21.71 1.50
N SER A 922 -13.13 22.21 0.33
CA SER A 922 -13.68 21.81 -0.98
C SER A 922 -12.90 20.70 -1.69
N TYR A 923 -11.85 20.15 -1.07
CA TYR A 923 -10.96 19.18 -1.70
C TYR A 923 -10.60 18.02 -0.77
N ASP A 924 -10.41 16.86 -1.36
CA ASP A 924 -9.87 15.66 -0.74
C ASP A 924 -8.33 15.71 -0.79
N VAL A 925 -7.68 15.10 0.18
CA VAL A 925 -6.22 14.91 0.23
C VAL A 925 -5.93 13.43 0.06
N GLY A 926 -4.96 13.08 -0.78
CA GLY A 926 -4.61 11.69 -1.03
C GLY A 926 -3.20 11.49 -1.59
N ASP A 927 -2.93 10.23 -1.87
CA ASP A 927 -1.62 9.72 -2.26
C ASP A 927 -1.16 10.23 -3.64
N GLN A 928 0.16 10.26 -3.82
CA GLN A 928 0.77 10.47 -5.12
C GLN A 928 0.41 9.35 -6.09
N THR A 929 0.28 9.69 -7.37
CA THR A 929 -0.10 8.76 -8.46
C THR A 929 0.98 8.62 -9.53
N ILE A 930 2.20 9.13 -9.29
CA ILE A 930 3.34 9.02 -10.22
C ILE A 930 4.22 7.78 -9.98
N GLY A 931 3.86 6.92 -9.03
CA GLY A 931 4.57 5.66 -8.73
C GLY A 931 5.91 5.83 -8.01
N GLU A 932 6.15 6.98 -7.38
CA GLU A 932 7.41 7.25 -6.69
C GLU A 932 7.38 6.77 -5.23
N THR A 933 8.38 5.97 -4.86
CA THR A 933 8.52 5.38 -3.52
C THR A 933 9.31 6.27 -2.56
N LYS A 934 10.06 7.24 -3.09
CA LYS A 934 10.84 8.22 -2.30
C LYS A 934 10.04 9.50 -2.04
N PRO A 935 10.32 10.23 -0.94
CA PRO A 935 9.68 11.53 -0.70
C PRO A 935 9.88 12.50 -1.86
N ILE A 936 8.77 12.96 -2.46
CA ILE A 936 8.79 13.87 -3.63
C ILE A 936 9.05 15.31 -3.20
N ASP A 937 8.49 15.69 -2.06
CA ASP A 937 8.68 17.01 -1.45
C ASP A 937 9.08 16.85 0.03
N PRO A 938 10.14 17.53 0.50
CA PRO A 938 10.59 17.44 1.90
C PRO A 938 9.55 17.80 2.96
N LYS A 939 8.47 18.50 2.59
CA LYS A 939 7.44 18.95 3.52
C LYS A 939 6.12 18.18 3.42
N PHE A 940 5.79 17.64 2.25
CA PHE A 940 4.51 17.00 2.01
C PHE A 940 4.73 15.51 1.81
N ASP A 941 4.11 14.71 2.68
CA ASP A 941 4.17 13.26 2.58
C ASP A 941 3.55 12.79 1.26
N ASN A 942 4.11 11.72 0.68
CA ASN A 942 3.59 11.15 -0.55
C ASN A 942 2.14 10.65 -0.41
N GLN A 943 1.64 10.41 0.80
CA GLN A 943 0.25 10.04 1.08
C GLN A 943 -0.72 11.24 1.11
N GLU A 944 -0.21 12.48 1.08
CA GLU A 944 -1.02 13.70 1.25
C GLU A 944 -0.72 14.81 0.21
N ILE A 945 0.10 14.49 -0.80
CA ILE A 945 0.64 15.49 -1.74
C ILE A 945 -0.29 15.76 -2.94
N GLU A 946 -1.28 14.91 -3.18
CA GLU A 946 -2.26 15.08 -4.25
C GLU A 946 -3.61 15.52 -3.68
N TRP A 947 -4.13 16.65 -4.16
CA TRP A 947 -5.42 17.18 -3.75
C TRP A 947 -6.41 17.08 -4.90
N SER A 948 -7.65 16.69 -4.63
CA SER A 948 -8.67 16.55 -5.67
C SER A 948 -10.00 17.18 -5.30
N THR A 949 -10.70 17.77 -6.26
CA THR A 949 -12.03 18.37 -6.04
C THR A 949 -12.98 18.13 -7.21
N LYS A 950 -14.26 17.96 -6.90
CA LYS A 950 -15.38 17.96 -7.87
C LYS A 950 -16.18 19.26 -7.83
N GLU A 951 -15.91 20.12 -6.85
CA GLU A 951 -16.73 21.27 -6.58
C GLU A 951 -16.42 22.39 -7.58
N ARG A 952 -17.43 22.82 -8.33
CA ARG A 952 -17.29 23.90 -9.32
C ARG A 952 -17.04 25.25 -8.67
N GLY A 953 -16.20 26.08 -9.30
CA GLY A 953 -15.83 27.38 -8.76
C GLY A 953 -15.11 27.33 -7.41
N SER A 954 -14.61 26.16 -7.00
CA SER A 954 -13.76 25.99 -5.80
C SER A 954 -12.30 26.33 -6.06
N THR A 955 -11.93 26.54 -7.33
CA THR A 955 -10.58 26.91 -7.77
C THR A 955 -10.58 28.26 -8.46
N ILE A 956 -9.60 29.11 -8.15
CA ILE A 956 -9.35 30.39 -8.82
C ILE A 956 -7.91 30.45 -9.32
N LEU A 957 -7.74 30.63 -10.63
CA LEU A 957 -6.43 30.81 -11.26
C LEU A 957 -5.87 32.20 -10.93
N TYR A 958 -4.60 32.27 -10.54
CA TYR A 958 -3.95 33.55 -10.24
C TYR A 958 -2.52 33.68 -10.77
N GLY A 959 -1.98 32.62 -11.39
CA GLY A 959 -0.69 32.70 -12.06
C GLY A 959 -0.50 31.58 -13.09
N LEU A 960 0.18 31.92 -14.19
CA LEU A 960 0.76 30.97 -15.13
C LEU A 960 2.25 30.83 -14.82
N LEU A 961 2.71 29.61 -14.59
CA LEU A 961 4.11 29.28 -14.32
C LEU A 961 4.75 28.67 -15.56
N VAL A 962 5.96 29.14 -15.88
CA VAL A 962 6.81 28.62 -16.95
C VAL A 962 8.16 28.19 -16.36
N LYS A 963 8.63 27.00 -16.71
CA LYS A 963 9.97 26.52 -16.38
C LYS A 963 10.70 26.10 -17.65
N LEU A 964 11.92 26.59 -17.82
CA LEU A 964 12.80 26.26 -18.94
C LEU A 964 14.09 25.66 -18.39
N GLU A 965 14.42 24.45 -18.80
CA GLU A 965 15.66 23.76 -18.44
C GLU A 965 16.51 23.56 -19.69
N GLU A 966 17.72 24.11 -19.72
CA GLU A 966 18.63 23.95 -20.86
C GLU A 966 19.07 22.49 -20.97
N GLN A 967 18.97 21.88 -22.15
CA GLN A 967 19.55 20.56 -22.39
C GLN A 967 21.05 20.70 -22.59
N ALA A 968 21.84 19.96 -21.82
CA ALA A 968 23.27 19.85 -22.07
C ALA A 968 23.47 19.29 -23.49
N SER A 969 24.24 20.02 -24.29
CA SER A 969 24.60 19.69 -25.67
C SER A 969 25.44 18.42 -25.74
#